data_AF-A0A1G5AJ98-F1
#
_entry.id   AF-A0A1G5AJ98-F1
#
_cell.length_a   1.000
_cell.length_b   1.000
_cell.length_c   1.000
_cell.angle_alpha   90.00
_cell.angle_beta   90.00
_cell.angle_gamma   90.00
#
_symmetry.space_group_name_H-M   'P 1'
#
loop_
_entity.id
_entity.type
_entity.pdbx_description
1 polymer ?
#
loop_
_entity_poly.entity_id
_entity_poly.type
_entity_poly.pdbx_seq_one_letter_code
_entity_poly.pdbx_strand_id
1 'polypeptide(L)'
;MILDEISEKVMQRALMIAAKAGNEYVTPEHIMYAATEVPLFQRAVKMCGGSINELRDNLTEFINDMIPKRKDLSDTNMEKRISDAFASTIEIAVETAQNSGAGKIRLYHVIWGIAQQNECFAMYYLQSEVGNAGEFISTLQLLSEGREEEVSGDAGNYTDDPEEFILDYADILNEKVKNRDALIGREKEIDRMIRILLRREKNNPILIGEPGVGKTSIVYGFAQRINSGQVPEALKGSKIYRLDISELLAGTQYRGDFELRFKDLMDAFEELDSPIVFIDEIHSIIGAGQMGNGSSDISSMLRPYLEEGKIRFIGTTTYSDYRRYFEKNTTLVRRFQNIDVKEPDEEETVKILEGLRCGYEKFHGVKYAKEALPYAVHLSRNFIGGRFLPDKAIDLMDEAGAYRRMHPIEGQKKQTVGKDVIETVLSEIGNIPKATAEQSEVDKLKDLYGRITAKIFGQDEAVNKIVDAILMSRAGLIADNKPIASFLFVGPTGVGKTEVAKVLAAELGIGFVRFDMSEYMEKHTVSKLIGSPAGYVGYEDGGLLTDAISKTPNCVLLLDEIEKAHPDIFNVLLQVMDYAALTDSRGKKADFKNVIIIMTSNAGARLIGKQSIGFGAQTFNDGVMMEEVKRVFSPEFRNRLSAIVSFNHMSEKMAGQITQKKLDELIVKLTAKNIKITVDNKALSYIRSKGITREYGAREIERVIDTQIKPLFVSEILFGKLKNGGKAVLTVGEEDSSKKTGTSSGRSRKSGKLDLDRLSGKNADKNADKPVLIVEKAKIPVKKKQG
;
A
#
# COMPACT_ATOMS: atom_id res chain seq x y z
N MET A 1 -21.67 25.67 -24.38
CA MET A 1 -22.18 26.41 -23.20
C MET A 1 -22.51 27.83 -23.66
N ILE A 2 -23.56 28.48 -23.13
CA ILE A 2 -24.00 29.79 -23.62
C ILE A 2 -23.56 30.88 -22.62
N LEU A 3 -23.13 32.04 -23.13
CA LEU A 3 -22.86 33.24 -22.31
C LEU A 3 -24.16 33.75 -21.68
N ASP A 4 -24.08 34.31 -20.48
CA ASP A 4 -25.16 35.13 -19.95
C ASP A 4 -25.25 36.47 -20.70
N GLU A 5 -26.38 37.17 -20.54
CA GLU A 5 -26.67 38.38 -21.30
C GLU A 5 -25.62 39.48 -21.04
N ILE A 6 -25.08 39.54 -19.82
CA ILE A 6 -24.04 40.51 -19.44
C ILE A 6 -22.73 40.20 -20.14
N SER A 7 -22.27 38.95 -20.08
CA SER A 7 -21.01 38.54 -20.72
C SER A 7 -21.10 38.63 -22.23
N GLU A 8 -22.25 38.31 -22.83
CA GLU A 8 -22.47 38.48 -24.27
C GLU A 8 -22.33 39.95 -24.69
N LYS A 9 -22.94 40.88 -23.93
CA LYS A 9 -22.79 42.33 -24.16
C LYS A 9 -21.34 42.79 -24.02
N VAL A 10 -20.61 42.29 -23.02
CA VAL A 10 -19.17 42.61 -22.83
C VAL A 10 -18.35 42.14 -24.04
N MET A 11 -18.59 40.93 -24.54
CA MET A 11 -17.88 40.40 -25.72
C MET A 11 -18.16 41.21 -26.98
N GLN A 12 -19.43 41.52 -27.25
CA GLN A 12 -19.81 42.36 -28.39
C GLN A 12 -19.18 43.76 -28.28
N ARG A 13 -19.13 44.31 -27.07
CA ARG A 13 -18.54 45.62 -26.80
C ARG A 13 -17.03 45.62 -27.00
N ALA A 14 -16.32 44.58 -26.56
CA ALA A 14 -14.89 44.42 -26.79
C ALA A 14 -14.53 44.45 -28.29
N LEU A 15 -15.33 43.77 -29.12
CA LEU A 15 -15.19 43.82 -30.59
C LEU A 15 -15.39 45.25 -31.12
N MET A 16 -16.41 45.97 -30.65
CA MET A 16 -16.64 47.36 -31.08
C MET A 16 -15.50 48.31 -30.68
N ILE A 17 -14.93 48.14 -29.48
CA ILE A 17 -13.81 48.97 -29.00
C ILE A 17 -12.58 48.76 -29.88
N ALA A 18 -12.25 47.50 -30.18
CA ALA A 18 -11.15 47.17 -31.09
C ALA A 18 -11.37 47.77 -32.49
N ALA A 19 -12.62 47.76 -32.99
CA ALA A 19 -12.97 48.33 -34.30
C ALA A 19 -12.80 49.86 -34.30
N LYS A 20 -13.31 50.53 -33.26
CA LYS A 20 -13.25 51.98 -33.13
C LYS A 20 -11.82 52.49 -32.93
N ALA A 21 -11.01 51.76 -32.17
CA ALA A 21 -9.60 52.07 -31.97
C ALA A 21 -8.75 51.78 -33.21
N GLY A 22 -9.28 51.07 -34.22
CA GLY A 22 -8.54 50.67 -35.41
C GLY A 22 -7.48 49.61 -35.13
N ASN A 23 -7.70 48.78 -34.10
CA ASN A 23 -6.73 47.77 -33.65
C ASN A 23 -6.73 46.55 -34.58
N GLU A 24 -5.54 46.00 -34.82
CA GLU A 24 -5.32 44.84 -35.69
C GLU A 24 -5.93 43.57 -35.10
N TYR A 25 -5.87 43.41 -33.77
CA TYR A 25 -6.40 42.26 -33.05
C TYR A 25 -7.33 42.67 -31.91
N VAL A 26 -8.28 41.78 -31.60
CA VAL A 26 -9.09 41.86 -30.39
C VAL A 26 -8.40 41.04 -29.30
N THR A 27 -8.12 41.67 -28.17
CA THR A 27 -7.29 41.12 -27.07
C THR A 27 -8.02 41.15 -25.73
N PRO A 28 -7.55 40.43 -24.69
CA PRO A 28 -8.14 40.47 -23.34
C PRO A 28 -8.31 41.86 -22.74
N GLU A 29 -7.43 42.82 -23.09
CA GLU A 29 -7.52 44.21 -22.64
C GLU A 29 -8.81 44.90 -23.12
N HIS A 30 -9.29 44.54 -24.32
CA HIS A 30 -10.57 45.02 -24.84
C HIS A 30 -11.75 44.46 -24.04
N ILE A 31 -11.66 43.20 -23.58
CA ILE A 31 -12.65 42.59 -22.70
C ILE A 31 -12.66 43.31 -21.35
N MET A 32 -11.48 43.52 -20.76
CA MET A 32 -11.36 44.21 -19.47
C MET A 32 -11.89 45.64 -19.55
N TYR A 33 -11.57 46.38 -20.62
CA TYR A 33 -12.11 47.71 -20.86
C TYR A 33 -13.64 47.68 -20.94
N ALA A 34 -14.20 46.75 -21.74
CA ALA A 34 -15.65 46.59 -21.85
C ALA A 34 -16.29 46.22 -20.51
N ALA A 35 -15.63 45.40 -19.69
CA ALA A 35 -16.08 45.07 -18.34
C ALA A 35 -16.16 46.30 -17.43
N THR A 36 -15.31 47.32 -17.61
CA THR A 36 -15.40 48.58 -16.85
C THR A 36 -16.69 49.36 -17.08
N GLU A 37 -17.45 49.07 -18.14
CA GLU A 37 -18.76 49.67 -18.42
C GLU A 37 -19.91 48.93 -17.69
N VAL A 38 -19.66 47.75 -17.13
CA VAL A 38 -20.67 46.92 -16.47
C VAL A 38 -20.85 47.34 -15.01
N PRO A 39 -22.07 47.71 -14.55
CA PRO A 39 -22.29 48.15 -13.16
C PRO A 39 -21.81 47.15 -12.10
N LEU A 40 -21.99 45.85 -12.36
CA LEU A 40 -21.56 44.77 -11.47
C LEU A 40 -20.02 44.75 -11.29
N PHE A 41 -19.28 44.94 -12.37
CA PHE A 41 -17.82 45.03 -12.35
C PHE A 41 -17.35 46.31 -11.64
N GLN A 42 -17.98 47.46 -11.93
CA GLN A 42 -17.69 48.72 -11.26
C GLN A 42 -17.90 48.64 -9.75
N ARG A 43 -18.94 47.93 -9.32
CA ARG A 43 -19.23 47.70 -7.91
C ARG A 43 -18.15 46.84 -7.26
N ALA A 44 -17.76 45.73 -7.90
CA ALA A 44 -16.68 44.89 -7.40
C ALA A 44 -15.35 45.67 -7.23
N VAL A 45 -14.97 46.50 -8.22
CA VAL A 45 -13.74 47.31 -8.14
C VAL A 45 -13.79 48.27 -6.96
N LYS A 46 -14.92 48.95 -6.76
CA LYS A 46 -15.11 49.87 -5.62
C LYS A 46 -15.08 49.17 -4.28
N MET A 47 -15.65 47.96 -4.18
CA MET A 47 -15.64 47.17 -2.94
C MET A 47 -14.23 46.71 -2.57
N CYS A 48 -13.37 46.48 -3.57
CA CYS A 48 -11.95 46.19 -3.36
C CYS A 48 -11.08 47.44 -3.19
N GLY A 49 -11.68 48.63 -3.02
CA GLY A 49 -10.96 49.89 -2.82
C GLY A 49 -10.31 50.52 -4.06
N GLY A 50 -10.54 49.96 -5.25
CA GLY A 50 -9.91 50.41 -6.51
C GLY A 50 -10.65 51.53 -7.25
N SER A 51 -9.96 52.20 -8.18
CA SER A 51 -10.53 53.29 -9.00
C SER A 51 -10.87 52.81 -10.40
N ILE A 52 -12.16 52.79 -10.73
CA ILE A 52 -12.60 52.42 -12.09
C ILE A 52 -12.11 53.39 -13.17
N ASN A 53 -11.91 54.66 -12.80
CA ASN A 53 -11.48 55.69 -13.75
C ASN A 53 -10.00 55.49 -14.11
N GLU A 54 -9.15 55.24 -13.10
CA GLU A 54 -7.72 54.97 -13.32
C GLU A 54 -7.51 53.67 -14.10
N LEU A 55 -8.24 52.60 -13.76
CA LEU A 55 -8.26 51.37 -14.54
C LEU A 55 -8.58 51.61 -16.02
N ARG A 56 -9.61 52.43 -16.28
CA ARG A 56 -10.06 52.74 -17.64
C ARG A 56 -9.04 53.60 -18.39
N ASP A 57 -8.43 54.58 -17.74
CA ASP A 57 -7.44 55.46 -18.36
C ASP A 57 -6.19 54.66 -18.75
N ASN A 58 -5.68 53.82 -17.85
CA ASN A 58 -4.55 52.91 -18.09
C ASN A 58 -4.84 51.93 -19.25
N LEU A 59 -6.02 51.33 -19.27
CA LEU A 59 -6.43 50.45 -20.38
C LEU A 59 -6.61 51.22 -21.69
N THR A 60 -7.07 52.47 -21.65
CA THR A 60 -7.23 53.31 -22.86
C THR A 60 -5.88 53.63 -23.48
N GLU A 61 -4.90 54.01 -22.66
CA GLU A 61 -3.53 54.29 -23.09
C GLU A 61 -2.92 53.04 -23.74
N PHE A 62 -3.03 51.88 -23.07
CA PHE A 62 -2.54 50.62 -23.61
C PHE A 62 -3.19 50.24 -24.95
N ILE A 63 -4.52 50.32 -25.04
CA ILE A 63 -5.29 49.95 -26.25
C ILE A 63 -4.94 50.88 -27.43
N ASN A 64 -4.58 52.13 -27.17
CA ASN A 64 -4.25 53.09 -28.22
C ASN A 64 -2.79 53.03 -28.67
N ASP A 65 -1.87 52.85 -27.73
CA ASP A 65 -0.45 53.07 -27.96
C ASP A 65 0.34 51.77 -28.13
N MET A 66 -0.10 50.68 -27.49
CA MET A 66 0.64 49.41 -27.46
C MET A 66 0.08 48.36 -28.43
N ILE A 67 -1.21 48.44 -28.79
CA ILE A 67 -1.83 47.48 -29.70
C ILE A 67 -1.64 47.95 -31.17
N PRO A 68 -1.07 47.12 -32.06
CA PRO A 68 -0.85 47.48 -33.46
C PRO A 68 -2.13 47.92 -34.16
N LYS A 69 -2.06 49.02 -34.92
CA LYS A 69 -3.16 49.55 -35.72
C LYS A 69 -3.24 48.87 -37.10
N ARG A 70 -4.45 48.76 -37.64
CA ARG A 70 -4.71 48.20 -38.97
C ARG A 70 -4.02 49.01 -40.07
N LYS A 71 -3.35 48.30 -40.97
CA LYS A 71 -2.79 48.89 -42.21
C LYS A 71 -3.85 49.17 -43.28
N ASP A 72 -4.96 48.42 -43.27
CA ASP A 72 -6.08 48.57 -44.20
C ASP A 72 -7.41 48.60 -43.41
N LEU A 73 -8.14 49.70 -43.54
CA LEU A 73 -9.41 49.97 -42.85
C LEU A 73 -10.63 49.45 -43.65
N SER A 74 -10.42 48.95 -44.87
CA SER A 74 -11.50 48.45 -45.74
C SER A 74 -11.92 47.01 -45.43
N ASP A 75 -11.08 46.24 -44.71
CA ASP A 75 -11.42 44.90 -44.25
C ASP A 75 -12.29 44.94 -42.98
N THR A 76 -13.56 44.58 -43.17
CA THR A 76 -14.61 44.60 -42.15
C THR A 76 -14.74 43.28 -41.38
N ASN A 77 -13.94 42.25 -41.71
CA ASN A 77 -14.08 40.94 -41.07
C ASN A 77 -13.37 40.86 -39.71
N MET A 78 -14.09 41.27 -38.66
CA MET A 78 -13.60 41.30 -37.28
C MET A 78 -13.42 39.92 -36.64
N GLU A 79 -14.24 38.93 -37.00
CA GLU A 79 -14.17 37.57 -36.44
C GLU A 79 -12.85 36.86 -36.80
N LYS A 80 -12.20 37.26 -37.89
CA LYS A 80 -10.90 36.71 -38.32
C LYS A 80 -9.68 37.31 -37.60
N ARG A 81 -9.89 38.14 -36.57
CA ARG A 81 -8.83 38.94 -35.93
C ARG A 81 -8.83 38.85 -34.39
N ILE A 82 -9.30 37.73 -33.86
CA ILE A 82 -9.20 37.39 -32.43
C ILE A 82 -7.76 36.98 -32.12
N SER A 83 -7.17 37.47 -31.03
CA SER A 83 -5.84 37.02 -30.60
C SER A 83 -5.88 35.64 -29.94
N ASP A 84 -4.78 34.91 -29.97
CA ASP A 84 -4.68 33.60 -29.30
C ASP A 84 -4.98 33.72 -27.78
N ALA A 85 -4.54 34.80 -27.15
CA ALA A 85 -4.84 35.08 -25.74
C ALA A 85 -6.34 35.33 -25.49
N PHE A 86 -7.03 35.99 -26.42
CA PHE A 86 -8.49 36.15 -26.34
C PHE A 86 -9.19 34.79 -26.52
N ALA A 87 -8.80 34.00 -27.52
CA ALA A 87 -9.39 32.68 -27.74
C ALA A 87 -9.19 31.75 -26.52
N SER A 88 -7.96 31.71 -25.99
CA SER A 88 -7.62 30.94 -24.79
C SER A 88 -8.41 31.42 -23.56
N THR A 89 -8.60 32.73 -23.39
CA THR A 89 -9.44 33.29 -22.31
C THR A 89 -10.86 32.70 -22.35
N ILE A 90 -11.44 32.58 -23.54
CA ILE A 90 -12.79 32.01 -23.69
C ILE A 90 -12.80 30.51 -23.42
N GLU A 91 -11.80 29.76 -23.90
CA GLU A 91 -11.69 28.32 -23.64
C GLU A 91 -11.62 28.03 -22.13
N ILE A 92 -10.77 28.77 -21.41
CA ILE A 92 -10.63 28.65 -19.95
C ILE A 92 -11.93 29.06 -19.25
N ALA A 93 -12.61 30.11 -19.71
CA ALA A 93 -13.90 30.51 -19.15
C ALA A 93 -14.99 29.44 -19.34
N VAL A 94 -15.00 28.75 -20.48
CA VAL A 94 -15.91 27.63 -20.76
C VAL A 94 -15.60 26.46 -19.84
N GLU A 95 -14.33 26.06 -19.73
CA GLU A 95 -13.89 24.95 -18.88
C GLU A 95 -14.22 25.22 -17.41
N THR A 96 -13.93 26.43 -16.93
CA THR A 96 -14.19 26.84 -15.55
C THR A 96 -15.69 26.81 -15.24
N ALA A 97 -16.52 27.29 -16.16
CA ALA A 97 -17.97 27.27 -16.00
C ALA A 97 -18.54 25.83 -16.01
N GLN A 98 -17.96 24.91 -16.80
CA GLN A 98 -18.33 23.50 -16.80
C GLN A 98 -17.95 22.81 -15.48
N ASN A 99 -16.74 23.06 -14.98
CA ASN A 99 -16.23 22.49 -13.74
C ASN A 99 -16.99 23.00 -12.51
N SER A 100 -17.47 24.25 -12.54
CA SER A 100 -18.28 24.84 -11.47
C SER A 100 -19.76 24.40 -11.50
N GLY A 101 -20.18 23.61 -12.50
CA GLY A 101 -21.57 23.21 -12.69
C GLY A 101 -22.51 24.38 -13.04
N ALA A 102 -21.95 25.54 -13.43
CA ALA A 102 -22.76 26.70 -13.81
C ALA A 102 -23.59 26.38 -15.07
N GLY A 103 -24.83 26.87 -15.15
CA GLY A 103 -25.67 26.68 -16.34
C GLY A 103 -25.28 27.58 -17.52
N LYS A 104 -24.52 28.65 -17.27
CA LYS A 104 -24.11 29.68 -18.24
C LYS A 104 -22.73 30.22 -17.90
N ILE A 105 -22.00 30.70 -18.92
CA ILE A 105 -20.75 31.43 -18.71
C ILE A 105 -21.11 32.85 -18.25
N ARG A 106 -20.44 33.32 -17.20
CA ARG A 106 -20.72 34.58 -16.51
C ARG A 106 -19.46 35.44 -16.52
N LEU A 107 -19.59 36.73 -16.17
CA LEU A 107 -18.49 37.68 -16.29
C LEU A 107 -17.26 37.26 -15.47
N TYR A 108 -17.45 36.74 -14.25
CA TYR A 108 -16.32 36.27 -13.42
C TYR A 108 -15.57 35.08 -14.05
N HIS A 109 -16.24 34.20 -14.79
CA HIS A 109 -15.57 33.12 -15.54
C HIS A 109 -14.67 33.69 -16.64
N VAL A 110 -15.10 34.77 -17.29
CA VAL A 110 -14.31 35.46 -18.31
C VAL A 110 -13.11 36.16 -17.69
N ILE A 111 -13.29 36.90 -16.60
CA ILE A 111 -12.19 37.56 -15.89
C ILE A 111 -11.19 36.52 -15.35
N TRP A 112 -11.67 35.38 -14.86
CA TRP A 112 -10.83 34.25 -14.49
C TRP A 112 -10.00 33.75 -15.68
N GLY A 113 -10.60 33.61 -16.86
CA GLY A 113 -9.88 33.26 -18.09
C GLY A 113 -8.76 34.25 -18.43
N ILE A 114 -8.98 35.55 -18.18
CA ILE A 114 -7.95 36.60 -18.35
C ILE A 114 -6.83 36.43 -17.32
N ALA A 115 -7.17 36.14 -16.06
CA ALA A 115 -6.20 35.94 -14.98
C ALA A 115 -5.27 34.74 -15.21
N GLN A 116 -5.71 33.75 -15.99
CA GLN A 116 -4.89 32.59 -16.37
C GLN A 116 -3.99 32.84 -17.61
N GLN A 117 -4.10 34.00 -18.26
CA GLN A 117 -3.22 34.34 -19.37
C GLN A 117 -1.84 34.77 -18.86
N ASN A 118 -0.79 34.15 -19.42
CA ASN A 118 0.59 34.58 -19.16
C ASN A 118 0.82 35.97 -19.75
N GLU A 119 1.43 36.87 -18.97
CA GLU A 119 1.83 38.23 -19.41
C GLU A 119 0.67 39.08 -19.96
N CYS A 120 -0.49 39.07 -19.28
CA CYS A 120 -1.64 39.88 -19.68
C CYS A 120 -1.66 41.25 -18.98
N PHE A 121 -1.58 42.32 -19.77
CA PHE A 121 -1.63 43.70 -19.26
C PHE A 121 -2.98 44.06 -18.66
N ALA A 122 -4.07 43.44 -19.15
CA ALA A 122 -5.39 43.62 -18.55
C ALA A 122 -5.42 43.24 -17.07
N MET A 123 -4.76 42.13 -16.72
CA MET A 123 -4.68 41.65 -15.34
C MET A 123 -3.70 42.48 -14.51
N TYR A 124 -2.59 42.93 -15.11
CA TYR A 124 -1.64 43.84 -14.48
C TYR A 124 -2.32 45.13 -14.01
N TYR A 125 -3.07 45.81 -14.89
CA TYR A 125 -3.76 47.05 -14.54
C TYR A 125 -4.90 46.83 -13.55
N LEU A 126 -5.63 45.72 -13.65
CA LEU A 126 -6.63 45.39 -12.64
C LEU A 126 -5.96 45.20 -11.27
N GLN A 127 -4.87 44.43 -11.19
CA GLN A 127 -4.15 44.17 -9.95
C GLN A 127 -3.53 45.42 -9.34
N SER A 128 -3.04 46.37 -10.14
CA SER A 128 -2.56 47.66 -9.61
C SER A 128 -3.64 48.48 -8.93
N GLU A 129 -4.90 48.29 -9.33
CA GLU A 129 -6.05 49.04 -8.79
C GLU A 129 -6.69 48.37 -7.59
N VAL A 130 -6.89 47.05 -7.63
CA VAL A 130 -7.57 46.31 -6.55
C VAL A 130 -6.61 45.70 -5.52
N GLY A 131 -5.31 45.69 -5.78
CA GLY A 131 -4.28 45.05 -4.96
C GLY A 131 -4.29 43.53 -5.04
N ASN A 132 -5.43 42.91 -4.73
CA ASN A 132 -5.64 41.46 -4.75
C ASN A 132 -6.67 41.05 -5.82
N ALA A 133 -6.15 40.50 -6.92
CA ALA A 133 -6.95 39.97 -8.02
C ALA A 133 -7.91 38.84 -7.61
N GLY A 134 -7.50 37.98 -6.66
CA GLY A 134 -8.31 36.86 -6.20
C GLY A 134 -9.53 37.32 -5.40
N GLU A 135 -9.32 38.28 -4.50
CA GLU A 135 -10.39 38.93 -3.73
C GLU A 135 -11.40 39.62 -4.65
N PHE A 136 -10.92 40.31 -5.69
CA PHE A 136 -11.78 40.91 -6.70
C PHE A 136 -12.63 39.88 -7.45
N ILE A 137 -12.05 38.77 -7.90
CA ILE A 137 -12.78 37.74 -8.65
C ILE A 137 -13.83 37.07 -7.75
N SER A 138 -13.51 36.81 -6.48
CA SER A 138 -14.45 36.28 -5.49
C SER A 138 -15.61 37.25 -5.25
N THR A 139 -15.31 38.53 -5.01
CA THR A 139 -16.29 39.62 -4.88
C THR A 139 -17.21 39.68 -6.10
N LEU A 140 -16.63 39.62 -7.30
CA LEU A 140 -17.37 39.65 -8.56
C LEU A 140 -18.30 38.44 -8.72
N GLN A 141 -17.87 37.25 -8.28
CA GLN A 141 -18.69 36.05 -8.28
C GLN A 141 -19.88 36.17 -7.34
N LEU A 142 -19.66 36.56 -6.08
CA LEU A 142 -20.71 36.71 -5.08
C LEU A 142 -21.77 37.73 -5.52
N LEU A 143 -21.34 38.87 -6.07
CA LEU A 143 -22.23 39.86 -6.68
C LEU A 143 -23.01 39.28 -7.87
N SER A 144 -22.38 38.44 -8.71
CA SER A 144 -23.02 37.79 -9.86
C SER A 144 -24.06 36.74 -9.44
N GLU A 145 -23.97 36.22 -8.22
CA GLU A 145 -24.89 35.25 -7.65
C GLU A 145 -26.03 35.89 -6.84
N GLY A 146 -26.05 37.23 -6.75
CA GLY A 146 -27.03 37.97 -5.95
C GLY A 146 -26.80 37.81 -4.44
N ARG A 147 -25.62 37.35 -4.03
CA ARG A 147 -25.21 37.15 -2.64
C ARG A 147 -24.48 38.37 -2.11
N GLU A 148 -25.03 39.55 -2.36
CA GLU A 148 -24.39 40.82 -1.95
C GLU A 148 -24.26 40.94 -0.42
N GLU A 149 -25.15 40.27 0.30
CA GLU A 149 -25.09 40.11 1.76
C GLU A 149 -23.88 39.28 2.22
N GLU A 150 -23.30 38.41 1.38
CA GLU A 150 -22.05 37.68 1.68
C GLU A 150 -20.80 38.53 1.36
N VAL A 151 -20.93 39.58 0.54
CA VAL A 151 -19.84 40.51 0.19
C VAL A 151 -19.73 41.66 1.20
N SER A 152 -20.83 41.94 1.90
CA SER A 152 -20.93 42.96 2.97
C SER A 152 -21.22 42.35 4.35
N GLY A 153 -21.37 41.03 4.42
CA GLY A 153 -21.68 40.26 5.62
C GLY A 153 -20.53 39.33 6.01
N ASP A 154 -19.34 39.92 6.14
CA ASP A 154 -18.32 39.42 7.05
C ASP A 154 -18.36 40.19 8.39
N ALA A 155 -19.57 40.58 8.78
CA ALA A 155 -19.92 41.12 10.09
C ALA A 155 -21.29 40.56 10.49
N GLY A 156 -21.28 39.35 11.05
CA GLY A 156 -22.46 38.66 11.58
C GLY A 156 -22.52 37.23 11.09
N ASN A 157 -21.62 36.36 11.55
CA ASN A 157 -21.80 35.73 12.85
C ASN A 157 -20.48 35.42 13.57
N TYR A 158 -19.51 36.33 13.49
CA TYR A 158 -18.50 36.41 14.54
C TYR A 158 -19.21 37.00 15.74
N THR A 159 -19.40 36.20 16.76
CA THR A 159 -19.41 36.73 18.12
C THR A 159 -18.21 37.65 18.27
N ASP A 160 -18.40 38.84 18.85
CA ASP A 160 -17.32 39.79 19.19
C ASP A 160 -16.24 39.16 20.12
N ASP A 161 -16.42 37.89 20.50
CA ASP A 161 -15.47 37.10 21.25
C ASP A 161 -14.57 36.27 20.31
N PRO A 162 -13.27 36.62 20.18
CA PRO A 162 -12.31 35.85 19.39
C PRO A 162 -12.17 34.40 19.87
N GLU A 163 -12.49 34.10 21.15
CA GLU A 163 -12.46 32.73 21.65
C GLU A 163 -13.56 31.85 21.02
N GLU A 164 -14.73 32.39 20.70
CA GLU A 164 -15.83 31.63 20.09
C GLU A 164 -15.57 31.34 18.60
N PHE A 165 -14.95 32.27 17.88
CA PHE A 165 -14.46 31.99 16.51
C PHE A 165 -13.38 30.89 16.49
N ILE A 166 -12.46 30.90 17.46
CA ILE A 166 -11.44 29.86 17.56
C ILE A 166 -12.07 28.48 17.78
N LEU A 167 -13.16 28.41 18.56
CA LEU A 167 -13.85 27.16 18.87
C LEU A 167 -14.54 26.51 17.66
N ASP A 168 -14.79 27.25 16.58
CA ASP A 168 -15.29 26.69 15.32
C ASP A 168 -14.25 25.83 14.57
N TYR A 169 -12.96 25.97 14.91
CA TYR A 169 -11.83 25.29 14.25
C TYR A 169 -10.86 24.60 15.21
N ALA A 170 -11.07 24.75 16.51
CA ALA A 170 -10.17 24.24 17.53
C ALA A 170 -10.88 23.80 18.81
N ASP A 171 -10.35 22.73 19.41
CA ASP A 171 -10.84 22.19 20.67
C ASP A 171 -9.97 22.58 21.86
N ILE A 172 -10.58 22.97 22.98
CA ILE A 172 -9.83 23.18 24.24
C ILE A 172 -9.52 21.84 24.91
N LEU A 173 -8.25 21.42 24.86
CA LEU A 173 -7.78 20.16 25.47
C LEU A 173 -7.98 20.13 26.99
N ASN A 174 -7.81 21.27 27.66
CA ASN A 174 -7.96 21.39 29.11
C ASN A 174 -9.34 20.89 29.60
N GLU A 175 -10.40 21.08 28.82
CA GLU A 175 -11.74 20.65 29.18
C GLU A 175 -11.95 19.15 28.96
N LYS A 176 -11.37 18.61 27.89
CA LYS A 176 -11.46 17.18 27.51
C LYS A 176 -10.69 16.25 28.46
N VAL A 177 -9.81 16.79 29.30
CA VAL A 177 -9.01 16.04 30.27
C VAL A 177 -9.83 15.37 31.38
N LYS A 178 -10.94 15.98 31.83
CA LYS A 178 -11.69 15.51 33.02
C LYS A 178 -12.20 14.06 32.90
N ASN A 179 -12.37 13.58 31.67
CA ASN A 179 -12.91 12.25 31.35
C ASN A 179 -11.84 11.26 30.86
N ARG A 180 -10.54 11.58 30.96
CA ARG A 180 -9.44 10.70 30.51
C ARG A 180 -8.63 10.12 31.66
N ASP A 181 -8.05 8.95 31.39
CA ASP A 181 -7.11 8.29 32.30
C ASP A 181 -5.82 9.11 32.51
N ALA A 182 -5.18 8.92 33.66
CA ALA A 182 -3.94 9.60 34.00
C ALA A 182 -2.78 9.10 33.11
N LEU A 183 -1.93 10.02 32.65
CA LEU A 183 -0.71 9.63 31.92
C LEU A 183 0.28 8.95 32.85
N ILE A 184 0.86 7.83 32.43
CA ILE A 184 1.82 7.04 33.22
C ILE A 184 3.17 7.03 32.52
N GLY A 185 4.25 7.26 33.28
CA GLY A 185 5.63 7.00 32.86
C GLY A 185 6.27 8.04 31.93
N ARG A 186 5.61 9.17 31.65
CA ARG A 186 6.08 10.19 30.67
C ARG A 186 6.44 11.55 31.29
N GLU A 187 6.84 11.54 32.56
CA GLU A 187 7.10 12.78 33.32
C GLU A 187 8.30 13.56 32.76
N LYS A 188 9.33 12.86 32.28
CA LYS A 188 10.55 13.49 31.74
C LYS A 188 10.25 14.29 30.47
N GLU A 189 9.39 13.76 29.62
CA GLU A 189 8.93 14.40 28.39
C GLU A 189 8.09 15.64 28.70
N ILE A 190 7.16 15.54 29.66
CA ILE A 190 6.36 16.69 30.12
C ILE A 190 7.27 17.78 30.73
N ASP A 191 8.19 17.42 31.62
CA ASP A 191 9.12 18.37 32.25
C ASP A 191 10.01 19.05 31.20
N ARG A 192 10.42 18.32 30.16
CA ARG A 192 11.16 18.90 29.04
C ARG A 192 10.29 19.85 28.22
N MET A 193 9.02 19.49 27.98
CA MET A 193 8.07 20.34 27.25
C MET A 193 7.80 21.65 27.99
N ILE A 194 7.56 21.60 29.30
CA ILE A 194 7.40 22.78 30.18
C ILE A 194 8.64 23.67 30.09
N ARG A 195 9.84 23.09 30.22
CA ARG A 195 11.09 23.85 30.11
C ARG A 195 11.26 24.54 28.76
N ILE A 196 10.79 23.93 27.68
CA ILE A 196 10.86 24.51 26.33
C ILE A 196 9.88 25.69 26.22
N LEU A 197 8.61 25.52 26.63
CA LEU A 197 7.57 26.56 26.55
C LEU A 197 7.92 27.84 27.34
N LEU A 198 8.76 27.71 28.37
CA LEU A 198 9.24 28.82 29.21
C LEU A 198 10.47 29.55 28.64
N ARG A 199 11.04 29.09 27.51
CA ARG A 199 12.19 29.77 26.89
C ARG A 199 11.75 31.07 26.23
N ARG A 200 12.69 32.02 26.14
CA ARG A 200 12.52 33.26 25.37
C ARG A 200 12.59 33.03 23.86
N GLU A 201 13.44 32.11 23.43
CA GLU A 201 13.60 31.70 22.03
C GLU A 201 13.52 30.17 21.93
N LYS A 202 13.08 29.66 20.79
CA LYS A 202 12.85 28.21 20.58
C LYS A 202 11.91 27.64 21.63
N ASN A 203 10.80 28.35 21.84
CA ASN A 203 9.79 28.06 22.84
C ASN A 203 8.70 27.08 22.34
N ASN A 204 8.83 26.56 21.13
CA ASN A 204 7.85 25.63 20.55
C ASN A 204 8.36 24.19 20.61
N PRO A 205 7.83 23.32 21.47
CA PRO A 205 8.21 21.91 21.50
C PRO A 205 7.65 21.13 20.30
N ILE A 206 8.45 20.22 19.75
CA ILE A 206 8.00 19.21 18.79
C ILE A 206 8.30 17.80 19.30
N LEU A 207 7.26 17.00 19.49
CA LEU A 207 7.31 15.61 19.94
C LEU A 207 7.58 14.71 18.72
N ILE A 208 8.74 14.07 18.69
CA ILE A 208 9.18 13.20 17.60
C ILE A 208 9.23 11.76 18.11
N GLY A 209 8.51 10.86 17.46
CA GLY A 209 8.48 9.45 17.80
C GLY A 209 7.67 8.65 16.80
N GLU A 210 7.72 7.33 16.86
CA GLU A 210 6.93 6.48 15.97
C GLU A 210 5.41 6.63 16.22
N PRO A 211 4.54 6.24 15.28
CA PRO A 211 3.09 6.16 15.54
C PRO A 211 2.79 5.18 16.69
N GLY A 212 1.80 5.51 17.53
CA GLY A 212 1.38 4.65 18.64
C GLY A 212 2.16 4.77 19.95
N VAL A 213 3.33 5.43 20.00
CA VAL A 213 4.13 5.55 21.25
C VAL A 213 3.52 6.45 22.34
N GLY A 214 2.40 7.13 22.03
CA GLY A 214 1.67 7.99 22.97
C GLY A 214 2.00 9.49 22.90
N LYS A 215 2.45 10.01 21.75
CA LYS A 215 2.80 11.45 21.59
C LYS A 215 1.66 12.40 21.98
N THR A 216 0.45 12.16 21.47
CA THR A 216 -0.74 12.96 21.80
C THR A 216 -1.09 12.83 23.29
N SER A 217 -0.92 11.65 23.88
CA SER A 217 -1.17 11.40 25.31
C SER A 217 -0.26 12.24 26.21
N ILE A 218 0.97 12.55 25.79
CA ILE A 218 1.89 13.46 26.51
C ILE A 218 1.30 14.87 26.59
N VAL A 219 0.67 15.36 25.52
CA VAL A 219 0.02 16.68 25.49
C VAL A 219 -1.21 16.71 26.42
N TYR A 220 -2.01 15.63 26.44
CA TYR A 220 -3.09 15.48 27.41
C TYR A 220 -2.59 15.46 28.87
N GLY A 221 -1.47 14.78 29.14
CA GLY A 221 -0.85 14.78 30.47
C GLY A 221 -0.33 16.16 30.87
N PHE A 222 0.15 16.96 29.92
CA PHE A 222 0.49 18.35 30.17
C PHE A 222 -0.74 19.21 30.49
N ALA A 223 -1.84 19.04 29.75
CA ALA A 223 -3.11 19.69 30.06
C ALA A 223 -3.62 19.31 31.49
N GLN A 224 -3.46 18.05 31.91
CA GLN A 224 -3.72 17.59 33.29
C GLN A 224 -2.88 18.36 34.33
N ARG A 225 -1.59 18.59 34.04
CA ARG A 225 -0.72 19.35 34.95
C ARG A 225 -1.08 20.83 35.03
N ILE A 226 -1.50 21.45 33.93
CA ILE A 226 -2.00 22.84 33.95
C ILE A 226 -3.25 22.92 34.84
N ASN A 227 -4.24 22.04 34.63
CA ASN A 227 -5.49 22.03 35.37
C ASN A 227 -5.29 21.77 36.88
N SER A 228 -4.30 20.96 37.24
CA SER A 228 -3.95 20.67 38.63
C SER A 228 -3.00 21.70 39.25
N GLY A 229 -2.59 22.73 38.51
CA GLY A 229 -1.68 23.77 38.98
C GLY A 229 -0.24 23.29 39.20
N GLN A 230 0.13 22.12 38.68
CA GLN A 230 1.46 21.51 38.76
C GLN A 230 2.42 22.04 37.66
N VAL A 231 2.27 23.32 37.31
CA VAL A 231 3.09 24.03 36.32
C VAL A 231 3.61 25.33 36.92
N PRO A 232 4.76 25.85 36.44
CA PRO A 232 5.28 27.16 36.87
C PRO A 232 4.25 28.29 36.64
N GLU A 233 4.35 29.37 37.41
CA GLU A 233 3.34 30.45 37.40
C GLU A 233 3.06 31.04 36.02
N ALA A 234 4.08 31.16 35.18
CA ALA A 234 3.95 31.66 33.81
C ALA A 234 3.08 30.80 32.87
N LEU A 235 2.76 29.55 33.26
CA LEU A 235 1.90 28.63 32.49
C LEU A 235 0.60 28.29 33.25
N LYS A 236 0.37 28.86 34.44
CA LYS A 236 -0.87 28.63 35.18
C LYS A 236 -2.02 29.33 34.44
N GLY A 237 -3.11 28.60 34.24
CA GLY A 237 -4.29 29.11 33.56
C GLY A 237 -4.19 29.15 32.02
N SER A 238 -3.05 28.77 31.43
CA SER A 238 -2.92 28.68 29.97
C SER A 238 -3.88 27.64 29.38
N LYS A 239 -4.54 27.98 28.28
CA LYS A 239 -5.40 27.07 27.52
C LYS A 239 -4.63 26.47 26.35
N ILE A 240 -4.80 25.16 26.15
CA ILE A 240 -4.24 24.44 25.00
C ILE A 240 -5.36 24.18 23.98
N TYR A 241 -5.21 24.74 22.79
CA TYR A 241 -6.15 24.65 21.68
C TYR A 241 -5.64 23.64 20.65
N ARG A 242 -6.36 22.54 20.44
CA ARG A 242 -6.05 21.57 19.39
C ARG A 242 -6.67 22.05 18.08
N LEU A 243 -5.84 22.35 17.10
CA LEU A 243 -6.28 22.74 15.77
C LEU A 243 -6.83 21.54 14.99
N ASP A 244 -8.01 21.67 14.36
CA ASP A 244 -8.48 20.72 13.35
C ASP A 244 -8.30 21.30 11.94
N ILE A 245 -7.34 20.76 11.21
CA ILE A 245 -7.04 21.17 9.84
C ILE A 245 -8.18 20.78 8.88
N SER A 246 -8.93 19.73 9.21
CA SER A 246 -10.03 19.23 8.39
C SER A 246 -11.19 20.22 8.37
N GLU A 247 -11.48 20.86 9.50
CA GLU A 247 -12.51 21.91 9.62
C GLU A 247 -12.09 23.18 8.88
N LEU A 248 -10.81 23.54 8.95
CA LEU A 248 -10.27 24.65 8.15
C LEU A 248 -10.41 24.43 6.64
N LEU A 249 -10.30 23.18 6.18
CA LEU A 249 -10.50 22.79 4.77
C LEU A 249 -11.97 22.57 4.41
N ALA A 250 -12.86 22.43 5.39
CA ALA A 250 -14.27 22.17 5.15
C ALA A 250 -14.95 23.41 4.57
N GLY A 251 -15.60 23.25 3.41
CA GLY A 251 -16.29 24.35 2.74
C GLY A 251 -15.37 25.40 2.10
N THR A 252 -14.05 25.17 2.02
CA THR A 252 -13.16 25.95 1.14
C THR A 252 -13.22 25.36 -0.26
N GLN A 253 -13.69 26.14 -1.24
CA GLN A 253 -13.71 25.70 -2.65
C GLN A 253 -12.40 26.06 -3.35
N TYR A 254 -11.73 27.11 -2.88
CA TYR A 254 -10.49 27.61 -3.42
C TYR A 254 -9.39 27.65 -2.37
N ARG A 255 -8.14 27.52 -2.84
CA ARG A 255 -6.95 27.56 -1.97
C ARG A 255 -6.83 28.89 -1.20
N GLY A 256 -7.20 30.01 -1.83
CA GLY A 256 -7.16 31.33 -1.17
C GLY A 256 -8.05 31.42 0.07
N ASP A 257 -9.19 30.73 0.05
CA ASP A 257 -10.14 30.71 1.17
C ASP A 257 -9.52 30.04 2.40
N PHE A 258 -8.76 28.97 2.20
CA PHE A 258 -8.02 28.30 3.27
C PHE A 258 -6.93 29.20 3.85
N GLU A 259 -6.16 29.87 2.98
CA GLU A 259 -5.07 30.75 3.41
C GLU A 259 -5.61 31.95 4.21
N LEU A 260 -6.73 32.53 3.80
CA LEU A 260 -7.42 33.61 4.52
C LEU A 260 -7.93 33.14 5.88
N ARG A 261 -8.71 32.05 5.92
CA ARG A 261 -9.24 31.49 7.19
C ARG A 261 -8.14 31.13 8.17
N PHE A 262 -7.03 30.55 7.68
CA PHE A 262 -5.90 30.21 8.53
C PHE A 262 -5.27 31.47 9.13
N LYS A 263 -5.13 32.54 8.33
CA LYS A 263 -4.64 33.83 8.80
C LYS A 263 -5.56 34.44 9.85
N ASP A 264 -6.87 34.50 9.58
CA ASP A 264 -7.86 35.06 10.50
C ASP A 264 -7.86 34.29 11.84
N LEU A 265 -7.72 32.97 11.78
CA LEU A 265 -7.61 32.14 12.98
C LEU A 265 -6.33 32.41 13.77
N MET A 266 -5.18 32.59 13.10
CA MET A 266 -3.93 32.94 13.78
C MET A 266 -3.99 34.35 14.38
N ASP A 267 -4.60 35.31 13.69
CA ASP A 267 -4.79 36.68 14.18
C ASP A 267 -5.71 36.67 15.43
N ALA A 268 -6.79 35.88 15.42
CA ALA A 268 -7.65 35.67 16.59
C ALA A 268 -6.89 35.05 17.77
N PHE A 269 -5.97 34.11 17.53
CA PHE A 269 -5.12 33.58 18.60
C PHE A 269 -4.22 34.66 19.22
N GLU A 270 -3.74 35.65 18.47
CA GLU A 270 -2.89 36.70 19.04
C GLU A 270 -3.61 37.61 20.06
N GLU A 271 -4.93 37.71 19.98
CA GLU A 271 -5.75 38.49 20.91
C GLU A 271 -5.91 37.80 22.28
N LEU A 272 -5.64 36.50 22.36
CA LEU A 272 -5.74 35.74 23.60
C LEU A 272 -4.51 35.88 24.51
N ASP A 273 -4.74 35.76 25.81
CA ASP A 273 -3.67 35.75 26.81
C ASP A 273 -2.92 34.41 26.83
N SER A 274 -1.70 34.39 26.28
CA SER A 274 -0.79 33.23 26.29
C SER A 274 -1.40 31.93 25.74
N PRO A 275 -1.93 31.92 24.50
CA PRO A 275 -2.47 30.71 23.89
C PRO A 275 -1.37 29.67 23.61
N ILE A 276 -1.73 28.40 23.77
CA ILE A 276 -0.89 27.28 23.35
C ILE A 276 -1.64 26.51 22.25
N VAL A 277 -1.15 26.58 21.01
CA VAL A 277 -1.74 25.88 19.86
C VAL A 277 -1.08 24.50 19.72
N PHE A 278 -1.88 23.45 19.77
CA PHE A 278 -1.47 22.07 19.54
C PHE A 278 -1.85 21.63 18.13
N ILE A 279 -0.85 21.21 17.35
CA ILE A 279 -1.03 20.68 16.00
C ILE A 279 -0.59 19.22 16.01
N ASP A 280 -1.55 18.31 15.91
CA ASP A 280 -1.26 16.89 15.72
C ASP A 280 -0.77 16.66 14.29
N GLU A 281 0.25 15.83 14.12
CA GLU A 281 0.87 15.56 12.82
C GLU A 281 1.21 16.84 12.04
N ILE A 282 1.99 17.74 12.66
CA ILE A 282 2.35 19.06 12.09
C ILE A 282 2.97 19.00 10.68
N HIS A 283 3.53 17.85 10.30
CA HIS A 283 4.03 17.61 8.95
C HIS A 283 2.93 17.56 7.88
N SER A 284 1.67 17.29 8.24
CA SER A 284 0.53 17.30 7.31
C SER A 284 0.35 18.69 6.70
N ILE A 285 0.37 19.73 7.54
CA ILE A 285 0.30 21.14 7.12
C ILE A 285 1.51 21.54 6.27
N ILE A 286 2.70 21.02 6.59
CA ILE A 286 3.95 21.39 5.89
C ILE A 286 4.12 20.58 4.58
N GLY A 287 3.61 19.35 4.54
CA GLY A 287 3.82 18.37 3.47
C GLY A 287 2.70 18.32 2.43
N ALA A 288 1.48 18.78 2.75
CA ALA A 288 0.34 18.81 1.84
C ALA A 288 0.60 19.57 0.52
N GLY A 289 1.62 20.43 0.48
CA GLY A 289 2.00 21.18 -0.71
C GLY A 289 2.87 20.45 -1.74
N GLN A 290 3.41 19.24 -1.48
CA GLN A 290 4.43 18.64 -2.38
C GLN A 290 3.91 17.65 -3.43
N MET A 291 2.62 17.29 -3.46
CA MET A 291 2.08 16.30 -4.42
C MET A 291 1.62 16.88 -5.77
N GLY A 292 1.91 18.16 -6.05
CA GLY A 292 1.65 18.80 -7.35
C GLY A 292 2.67 19.91 -7.66
N ASN A 293 2.83 20.27 -8.94
CA ASN A 293 3.84 21.23 -9.45
C ASN A 293 3.65 22.70 -9.01
N GLY A 294 3.09 22.98 -7.84
CA GLY A 294 2.86 24.33 -7.32
C GLY A 294 2.53 24.34 -5.82
N SER A 295 3.53 24.16 -4.98
CA SER A 295 3.36 24.05 -3.52
C SER A 295 2.91 25.35 -2.86
N SER A 296 1.79 25.33 -2.12
CA SER A 296 1.58 26.28 -1.01
C SER A 296 2.49 25.87 0.12
N ASP A 297 3.29 26.82 0.62
CA ASP A 297 4.15 26.60 1.76
C ASP A 297 3.47 27.23 2.98
N ILE A 298 2.56 26.51 3.65
CA ILE A 298 1.91 26.99 4.89
C ILE A 298 2.96 27.33 5.96
N SER A 299 4.18 26.77 5.86
CA SER A 299 5.29 27.22 6.71
C SER A 299 5.60 28.71 6.56
N SER A 300 5.33 29.32 5.41
CA SER A 300 5.47 30.76 5.19
C SER A 300 4.41 31.58 5.92
N MET A 301 3.19 31.04 6.10
CA MET A 301 2.10 31.66 6.87
C MET A 301 2.33 31.58 8.37
N LEU A 302 2.94 30.48 8.85
CA LEU A 302 3.29 30.34 10.27
C LEU A 302 4.49 31.20 10.70
N ARG A 303 5.35 31.64 9.77
CA ARG A 303 6.56 32.43 10.08
C ARG A 303 6.27 33.69 10.92
N PRO A 304 5.36 34.61 10.53
CA PRO A 304 5.13 35.83 11.31
C PRO A 304 4.77 35.53 12.77
N TYR A 305 3.83 34.61 12.99
CA TYR A 305 3.37 34.22 14.33
C TYR A 305 4.47 33.54 15.17
N LEU A 306 5.34 32.76 14.53
CA LEU A 306 6.50 32.14 15.19
C LEU A 306 7.63 33.14 15.50
N GLU A 307 7.73 34.24 14.75
CA GLU A 307 8.73 35.29 14.96
C GLU A 307 8.32 36.26 16.06
N GLU A 308 7.04 36.61 16.12
CA GLU A 308 6.48 37.49 17.14
C GLU A 308 6.45 36.82 18.52
N GLY A 309 6.17 35.51 18.57
CA GLY A 309 6.30 34.70 19.78
C GLY A 309 5.20 34.91 20.83
N LYS A 310 4.12 35.62 20.48
CA LYS A 310 2.88 35.72 21.28
C LYS A 310 2.19 34.36 21.40
N ILE A 311 2.15 33.60 20.30
CA ILE A 311 1.56 32.27 20.25
C ILE A 311 2.63 31.21 20.51
N ARG A 312 2.34 30.24 21.39
CA ARG A 312 3.20 29.07 21.61
C ARG A 312 2.62 27.86 20.88
N PHE A 313 3.47 27.06 20.25
CA PHE A 313 3.05 25.90 19.47
C PHE A 313 3.59 24.60 20.06
N ILE A 314 2.76 23.56 20.11
CA ILE A 314 3.14 22.17 20.39
C ILE A 314 2.85 21.36 19.12
N GLY A 315 3.86 20.70 18.56
CA GLY A 315 3.70 19.84 17.39
C GLY A 315 3.99 18.37 17.69
N THR A 316 3.35 17.44 16.99
CA THR A 316 3.74 16.02 16.97
C THR A 316 4.12 15.60 15.55
N THR A 317 5.09 14.70 15.43
CA THR A 317 5.46 14.13 14.13
C THR A 317 6.17 12.78 14.28
N THR A 318 6.38 12.09 13.17
CA THR A 318 7.21 10.89 13.10
C THR A 318 8.66 11.25 12.77
N TYR A 319 9.58 10.30 12.98
CA TYR A 319 10.98 10.47 12.57
C TYR A 319 11.13 10.65 11.07
N SER A 320 10.40 9.85 10.28
CA SER A 320 10.43 9.91 8.82
C SER A 320 9.92 11.26 8.32
N ASP A 321 8.79 11.74 8.86
CA ASP A 321 8.18 12.98 8.38
C ASP A 321 8.93 14.22 8.85
N TYR A 322 9.50 14.18 10.05
CA TYR A 322 10.42 15.23 10.52
C TYR A 322 11.59 15.39 9.55
N ARG A 323 12.27 14.30 9.19
CA ARG A 323 13.42 14.34 8.27
C ARG A 323 13.02 14.75 6.85
N ARG A 324 11.85 14.31 6.38
CA ARG A 324 11.39 14.56 5.01
C ARG A 324 10.96 16.02 4.80
N TYR A 325 10.22 16.59 5.75
CA TYR A 325 9.54 17.88 5.59
C TYR A 325 10.07 18.97 6.53
N PHE A 326 10.32 18.64 7.80
CA PHE A 326 10.61 19.64 8.84
C PHE A 326 12.09 20.04 8.89
N GLU A 327 13.02 19.08 8.85
CA GLU A 327 14.48 19.29 8.95
C GLU A 327 15.03 20.13 7.80
N LYS A 328 14.42 20.04 6.62
CA LYS A 328 14.81 20.81 5.42
C LYS A 328 14.46 22.30 5.54
N ASN A 329 13.49 22.67 6.38
CA ASN A 329 13.04 24.03 6.52
C ASN A 329 13.85 24.78 7.61
N THR A 330 14.88 25.50 7.18
CA THR A 330 15.79 26.21 8.08
C THR A 330 15.12 27.27 8.96
N THR A 331 13.95 27.78 8.57
CA THR A 331 13.22 28.80 9.34
C THR A 331 12.47 28.18 10.52
N LEU A 332 11.73 27.09 10.29
CA LEU A 332 10.99 26.37 11.33
C LEU A 332 11.92 25.71 12.36
N VAL A 333 13.02 25.09 11.92
CA VAL A 333 13.99 24.45 12.83
C VAL A 333 14.59 25.44 13.85
N ARG A 334 14.62 26.74 13.53
CA ARG A 334 15.10 27.79 14.44
C ARG A 334 14.08 28.21 15.49
N ARG A 335 12.82 27.79 15.39
CA ARG A 335 11.72 28.16 16.30
C ARG A 335 11.20 26.98 17.11
N PHE A 336 11.45 25.75 16.65
CA PHE A 336 11.06 24.54 17.36
C PHE A 336 12.22 23.85 18.07
N GLN A 337 11.91 23.09 19.12
CA GLN A 337 12.86 22.30 19.88
C GLN A 337 12.36 20.86 20.01
N ASN A 338 13.20 19.91 19.60
CA ASN A 338 12.85 18.49 19.56
C ASN A 338 12.78 17.86 20.96
N ILE A 339 11.74 17.05 21.17
CA ILE A 339 11.56 16.11 22.28
C ILE A 339 11.41 14.72 21.67
N ASP A 340 12.39 13.86 21.91
CA ASP A 340 12.36 12.45 21.49
C ASP A 340 11.42 11.66 22.40
N VAL A 341 10.42 11.02 21.81
CA VAL A 341 9.46 10.12 22.47
C VAL A 341 9.74 8.69 22.02
N LYS A 342 10.34 7.91 22.92
CA LYS A 342 10.73 6.53 22.66
C LYS A 342 9.58 5.56 22.96
N GLU A 343 9.61 4.42 22.28
CA GLU A 343 8.78 3.26 22.65
C GLU A 343 9.06 2.88 24.12
N PRO A 344 8.02 2.73 24.97
CA PRO A 344 8.19 2.30 26.35
C PRO A 344 8.63 0.84 26.41
N ASP A 345 9.32 0.47 27.49
CA ASP A 345 9.65 -0.94 27.73
C ASP A 345 8.43 -1.76 28.19
N GLU A 346 8.60 -3.08 28.35
CA GLU A 346 7.50 -3.96 28.78
C GLU A 346 6.97 -3.57 30.17
N GLU A 347 7.85 -3.21 31.11
CA GLU A 347 7.45 -2.88 32.48
C GLU A 347 6.67 -1.57 32.54
N GLU A 348 7.11 -0.55 31.82
CA GLU A 348 6.42 0.72 31.63
C GLU A 348 5.08 0.50 30.93
N THR A 349 5.05 -0.34 29.89
CA THR A 349 3.81 -0.66 29.17
C THR A 349 2.79 -1.37 30.07
N VAL A 350 3.22 -2.32 30.91
CA VAL A 350 2.35 -2.97 31.89
C VAL A 350 1.74 -1.95 32.85
N LYS A 351 2.54 -0.98 33.33
CA LYS A 351 2.03 0.10 34.19
C LYS A 351 1.00 0.96 33.46
N ILE A 352 1.23 1.28 32.18
CA ILE A 352 0.27 2.00 31.34
C ILE A 352 -1.05 1.23 31.23
N LEU A 353 -1.00 -0.08 30.90
CA LEU A 353 -2.20 -0.91 30.79
C LEU A 353 -2.95 -1.04 32.12
N GLU A 354 -2.25 -1.17 33.26
CA GLU A 354 -2.89 -1.19 34.58
C GLU A 354 -3.57 0.15 34.92
N GLY A 355 -3.04 1.27 34.44
CA GLY A 355 -3.69 2.58 34.55
C GLY A 355 -5.00 2.66 33.76
N LEU A 356 -5.00 2.13 32.54
CA LEU A 356 -6.15 2.12 31.64
C LEU A 356 -7.19 1.06 32.01
N ARG A 357 -6.79 0.03 32.77
CA ARG A 357 -7.59 -1.14 33.11
C ARG A 357 -8.98 -0.78 33.63
N CYS A 358 -9.10 0.17 34.55
CA CYS A 358 -10.39 0.51 35.16
C CYS A 358 -11.40 1.03 34.12
N GLY A 359 -10.94 1.86 33.17
CA GLY A 359 -11.75 2.38 32.08
C GLY A 359 -12.27 1.26 31.17
N TYR A 360 -11.38 0.38 30.71
CA TYR A 360 -11.75 -0.74 29.85
C TYR A 360 -12.61 -1.80 30.54
N GLU A 361 -12.36 -2.10 31.83
CA GLU A 361 -13.20 -3.01 32.61
C GLU A 361 -14.64 -2.50 32.70
N LYS A 362 -14.82 -1.19 32.95
CA LYS A 362 -16.13 -0.55 33.00
C LYS A 362 -16.80 -0.51 31.64
N PHE A 363 -16.07 -0.18 30.58
CA PHE A 363 -16.60 -0.07 29.22
C PHE A 363 -17.10 -1.41 28.67
N HIS A 364 -16.32 -2.48 28.89
CA HIS A 364 -16.67 -3.82 28.40
C HIS A 364 -17.51 -4.65 29.37
N GLY A 365 -17.57 -4.27 30.65
CA GLY A 365 -18.24 -5.05 31.69
C GLY A 365 -17.46 -6.33 32.06
N VAL A 366 -16.13 -6.29 31.97
CA VAL A 366 -15.24 -7.43 32.25
C VAL A 366 -14.25 -7.12 33.37
N LYS A 367 -13.54 -8.13 33.85
CA LYS A 367 -12.40 -8.02 34.77
C LYS A 367 -11.17 -8.63 34.13
N TYR A 368 -10.06 -7.91 34.06
CA TYR A 368 -8.80 -8.49 33.59
C TYR A 368 -8.15 -9.27 34.73
N ALA A 369 -7.64 -10.48 34.47
CA ALA A 369 -6.85 -11.22 35.44
C ALA A 369 -5.49 -10.52 35.66
N LYS A 370 -4.88 -10.69 36.85
CA LYS A 370 -3.61 -10.02 37.21
C LYS A 370 -2.47 -10.32 36.23
N GLU A 371 -2.44 -11.54 35.68
CA GLU A 371 -1.42 -11.96 34.71
C GLU A 371 -1.79 -11.65 33.27
N ALA A 372 -3.02 -11.20 32.99
CA ALA A 372 -3.50 -11.00 31.62
C ALA A 372 -2.75 -9.82 30.96
N LEU A 373 -2.61 -8.68 31.63
CA LEU A 373 -1.98 -7.49 31.03
C LEU A 373 -0.48 -7.69 30.78
N PRO A 374 0.34 -8.20 31.73
CA PRO A 374 1.73 -8.56 31.42
C PRO A 374 1.86 -9.53 30.25
N TYR A 375 0.94 -10.51 30.17
CA TYR A 375 0.93 -11.47 29.08
C TYR A 375 0.56 -10.84 27.73
N ALA A 376 -0.41 -9.93 27.70
CA ALA A 376 -0.76 -9.18 26.50
C ALA A 376 0.42 -8.34 25.98
N VAL A 377 1.14 -7.66 26.88
CA VAL A 377 2.34 -6.90 26.52
C VAL A 377 3.40 -7.82 25.92
N HIS A 378 3.73 -8.92 26.60
CA HIS A 378 4.72 -9.87 26.13
C HIS A 378 4.38 -10.45 24.75
N LEU A 379 3.14 -10.90 24.57
CA LEU A 379 2.68 -11.46 23.30
C LEU A 379 2.67 -10.40 22.18
N SER A 380 2.10 -9.21 22.43
CA SER A 380 2.06 -8.15 21.43
C SER A 380 3.46 -7.72 20.98
N ARG A 381 4.46 -7.72 21.88
CA ARG A 381 5.85 -7.44 21.52
C ARG A 381 6.43 -8.49 20.57
N ASN A 382 6.23 -9.77 20.85
CA ASN A 382 6.87 -10.87 20.13
C ASN A 382 6.17 -11.24 18.83
N PHE A 383 4.87 -10.98 18.73
CA PHE A 383 4.02 -11.49 17.67
C PHE A 383 3.38 -10.40 16.80
N ILE A 384 3.20 -9.18 17.31
CA ILE A 384 2.67 -8.04 16.54
C ILE A 384 3.83 -7.13 16.12
N GLY A 385 4.35 -7.38 14.91
CA GLY A 385 5.37 -6.56 14.25
C GLY A 385 4.79 -5.32 13.55
N GLY A 386 5.65 -4.37 13.18
CA GLY A 386 5.26 -3.16 12.43
C GLY A 386 4.47 -2.11 13.24
N ARG A 387 4.14 -2.39 14.50
CA ARG A 387 3.55 -1.45 15.47
C ARG A 387 4.40 -1.39 16.73
N PHE A 388 4.29 -0.27 17.44
CA PHE A 388 5.08 0.03 18.63
C PHE A 388 4.22 -0.06 19.90
N LEU A 389 4.85 -0.35 21.03
CA LEU A 389 4.23 -0.19 22.35
C LEU A 389 4.01 1.30 22.66
N PRO A 390 2.99 1.66 23.47
CA PRO A 390 2.01 0.77 24.11
C PRO A 390 0.80 0.41 23.22
N ASP A 391 0.62 1.08 22.08
CA ASP A 391 -0.55 1.00 21.19
C ASP A 391 -0.98 -0.44 20.87
N LYS A 392 -0.07 -1.28 20.35
CA LYS A 392 -0.40 -2.69 20.04
C LYS A 392 -0.84 -3.53 21.24
N ALA A 393 -0.41 -3.19 22.45
CA ALA A 393 -0.80 -3.89 23.67
C ALA A 393 -2.16 -3.40 24.19
N ILE A 394 -2.45 -2.10 24.01
CA ILE A 394 -3.76 -1.51 24.32
C ILE A 394 -4.82 -2.10 23.41
N ASP A 395 -4.57 -2.18 22.11
CA ASP A 395 -5.48 -2.79 21.13
C ASP A 395 -5.78 -4.25 21.48
N LEU A 396 -4.74 -5.04 21.81
CA LEU A 396 -4.92 -6.44 22.20
C LEU A 396 -5.73 -6.59 23.50
N MET A 397 -5.53 -5.69 24.47
CA MET A 397 -6.33 -5.63 25.70
C MET A 397 -7.79 -5.29 25.38
N ASP A 398 -8.03 -4.29 24.54
CA ASP A 398 -9.36 -3.80 24.15
C ASP A 398 -10.16 -4.90 23.41
N GLU A 399 -9.55 -5.51 22.40
CA GLU A 399 -10.15 -6.62 21.66
C GLU A 399 -10.42 -7.83 22.56
N ALA A 400 -9.54 -8.15 23.51
CA ALA A 400 -9.78 -9.22 24.48
C ALA A 400 -10.99 -8.92 25.39
N GLY A 401 -11.17 -7.66 25.78
CA GLY A 401 -12.37 -7.20 26.49
C GLY A 401 -13.64 -7.35 25.67
N ALA A 402 -13.62 -6.88 24.42
CA ALA A 402 -14.73 -7.00 23.48
C ALA A 402 -15.08 -8.48 23.18
N TYR A 403 -14.07 -9.32 22.96
CA TYR A 403 -14.24 -10.76 22.74
C TYR A 403 -14.96 -11.41 23.91
N ARG A 404 -14.54 -11.15 25.15
CA ARG A 404 -15.16 -11.74 26.33
C ARG A 404 -16.59 -11.22 26.55
N ARG A 405 -16.90 -9.99 26.14
CA ARG A 405 -18.26 -9.46 26.14
C ARG A 405 -19.17 -10.17 25.12
N MET A 406 -18.63 -10.48 23.93
CA MET A 406 -19.33 -11.24 22.89
C MET A 406 -19.48 -12.73 23.22
N HIS A 407 -18.51 -13.28 23.95
CA HIS A 407 -18.44 -14.70 24.35
C HIS A 407 -18.43 -14.84 25.88
N PRO A 408 -19.55 -14.54 26.55
CA PRO A 408 -19.64 -14.64 27.99
C PRO A 408 -19.55 -16.09 28.44
N ILE A 409 -18.85 -16.32 29.55
CA ILE A 409 -18.78 -17.61 30.24
C ILE A 409 -20.13 -17.85 30.91
N GLU A 410 -20.83 -18.90 30.48
CA GLU A 410 -22.11 -19.31 31.07
C GLU A 410 -21.97 -19.58 32.58
N GLY A 411 -22.92 -19.07 33.36
CA GLY A 411 -22.93 -19.23 34.82
C GLY A 411 -22.04 -18.24 35.60
N GLN A 412 -21.19 -17.44 34.94
CA GLN A 412 -20.43 -16.38 35.61
C GLN A 412 -21.12 -15.02 35.53
N LYS A 413 -21.44 -14.43 36.69
CA LYS A 413 -21.97 -13.05 36.75
C LYS A 413 -20.92 -11.98 36.40
N LYS A 414 -19.64 -12.24 36.68
CA LYS A 414 -18.52 -11.35 36.32
C LYS A 414 -17.65 -12.05 35.29
N GLN A 415 -17.59 -11.46 34.11
CA GLN A 415 -16.82 -11.98 33.00
C GLN A 415 -15.34 -11.62 33.17
N THR A 416 -14.45 -12.61 33.03
CA THR A 416 -13.01 -12.43 33.28
C THR A 416 -12.21 -12.65 32.00
N VAL A 417 -11.25 -11.75 31.72
CA VAL A 417 -10.29 -11.89 30.63
C VAL A 417 -9.00 -12.49 31.19
N GLY A 418 -8.70 -13.72 30.78
CA GLY A 418 -7.47 -14.44 31.10
C GLY A 418 -6.52 -14.53 29.91
N LYS A 419 -5.45 -15.31 30.08
CA LYS A 419 -4.45 -15.58 29.03
C LYS A 419 -5.07 -16.27 27.80
N ASP A 420 -6.06 -17.13 28.04
CA ASP A 420 -6.82 -17.89 27.03
C ASP A 420 -7.51 -16.99 25.98
N VAL A 421 -8.08 -15.88 26.45
CA VAL A 421 -8.78 -14.92 25.58
C VAL A 421 -7.77 -14.14 24.75
N ILE A 422 -6.70 -13.64 25.39
CA ILE A 422 -5.65 -12.87 24.72
C ILE A 422 -5.04 -13.68 23.58
N GLU A 423 -4.76 -14.96 23.79
CA GLU A 423 -4.24 -15.84 22.74
C GLU A 423 -5.24 -16.09 21.63
N THR A 424 -6.52 -16.24 21.97
CA THR A 424 -7.56 -16.46 20.96
C THR A 424 -7.67 -15.23 20.06
N VAL A 425 -7.72 -14.04 20.64
CA VAL A 425 -7.71 -12.78 19.90
C VAL A 425 -6.45 -12.63 19.06
N LEU A 426 -5.27 -12.86 19.63
CA LEU A 426 -4.01 -12.79 18.89
C LEU A 426 -3.98 -13.75 17.70
N SER A 427 -4.57 -14.95 17.85
CA SER A 427 -4.65 -15.91 16.76
C SER A 427 -5.55 -15.44 15.61
N GLU A 428 -6.60 -14.70 15.92
CA GLU A 428 -7.51 -14.09 14.94
C GLU A 428 -6.87 -12.89 14.22
N ILE A 429 -6.14 -12.03 14.96
CA ILE A 429 -5.44 -10.87 14.38
C ILE A 429 -4.24 -11.29 13.52
N GLY A 430 -3.40 -12.18 14.07
CA GLY A 430 -2.05 -12.43 13.55
C GLY A 430 -1.91 -13.65 12.64
N ASN A 431 -2.95 -14.51 12.52
CA ASN A 431 -2.81 -15.84 11.93
C ASN A 431 -1.73 -16.68 12.63
N ILE A 432 -1.55 -16.45 13.94
CA ILE A 432 -0.54 -17.11 14.77
C ILE A 432 -1.24 -18.22 15.56
N PRO A 433 -0.73 -19.47 15.54
CA PRO A 433 -1.33 -20.56 16.30
C PRO A 433 -1.44 -20.22 17.80
N LYS A 434 -2.55 -20.61 18.44
CA LYS A 434 -2.81 -20.36 19.88
C LYS A 434 -1.63 -20.84 20.74
N ALA A 435 -1.09 -19.99 21.63
CA ALA A 435 0.06 -20.33 22.48
C ALA A 435 -0.26 -21.39 23.56
N THR A 436 -1.53 -21.57 23.97
CA THR A 436 -2.02 -22.72 24.77
C THR A 436 -1.79 -24.08 24.08
N ALA A 437 -1.26 -24.08 22.86
CA ALA A 437 -0.75 -25.23 22.17
C ALA A 437 0.66 -25.67 22.59
N GLU A 438 1.33 -25.20 23.64
CA GLU A 438 2.69 -25.72 23.94
C GLU A 438 2.76 -27.26 23.92
N GLN A 439 1.79 -27.96 24.53
CA GLN A 439 1.69 -29.43 24.40
C GLN A 439 1.27 -29.90 22.99
N SER A 440 0.26 -29.27 22.36
CA SER A 440 -0.24 -29.72 21.04
C SER A 440 0.69 -29.36 19.87
N GLU A 441 1.49 -28.30 20.02
CA GLU A 441 2.52 -27.82 19.11
C GLU A 441 3.72 -28.74 19.22
N VAL A 442 4.15 -29.12 20.43
CA VAL A 442 5.16 -30.16 20.62
C VAL A 442 4.72 -31.47 19.97
N ASP A 443 3.46 -31.89 20.15
CA ASP A 443 2.93 -33.09 19.48
C ASP A 443 2.90 -32.94 17.95
N LYS A 444 2.46 -31.79 17.43
CA LYS A 444 2.48 -31.48 15.99
C LYS A 444 3.89 -31.44 15.41
N LEU A 445 4.86 -30.94 16.17
CA LEU A 445 6.27 -30.87 15.80
C LEU A 445 6.91 -32.26 15.82
N LYS A 446 6.55 -33.10 16.79
CA LYS A 446 6.99 -34.49 16.90
C LYS A 446 6.58 -35.31 15.67
N ASP A 447 5.36 -35.11 15.17
CA ASP A 447 4.85 -35.81 13.99
C ASP A 447 5.16 -35.09 12.65
N LEU A 448 5.85 -33.94 12.69
CA LEU A 448 6.10 -33.10 11.51
C LEU A 448 6.83 -33.85 10.40
N TYR A 449 7.86 -34.62 10.76
CA TYR A 449 8.61 -35.46 9.80
C TYR A 449 7.67 -36.40 9.05
N GLY A 450 6.86 -37.19 9.77
CA GLY A 450 5.94 -38.15 9.17
C GLY A 450 4.89 -37.51 8.27
N ARG A 451 4.36 -36.34 8.65
CA ARG A 451 3.39 -35.59 7.84
C ARG A 451 4.00 -35.07 6.54
N ILE A 452 5.24 -34.58 6.57
CA ILE A 452 5.94 -34.12 5.36
C ILE A 452 6.30 -35.30 4.46
N THR A 453 6.89 -36.38 4.99
CA THR A 453 7.28 -37.57 4.19
C THR A 453 6.09 -38.32 3.61
N ALA A 454 4.90 -38.20 4.19
CA ALA A 454 3.68 -38.74 3.60
C ALA A 454 3.30 -38.05 2.27
N LYS A 455 3.71 -36.78 2.09
CA LYS A 455 3.38 -35.96 0.91
C LYS A 455 4.55 -35.77 -0.06
N ILE A 456 5.77 -35.90 0.43
CA ILE A 456 7.03 -35.73 -0.29
C ILE A 456 7.72 -37.09 -0.42
N PHE A 457 8.00 -37.52 -1.65
CA PHE A 457 8.55 -38.85 -1.92
C PHE A 457 10.04 -38.80 -2.25
N GLY A 458 10.84 -39.67 -1.62
CA GLY A 458 12.25 -39.93 -1.96
C GLY A 458 13.24 -38.81 -1.60
N GLN A 459 12.84 -37.92 -0.68
CA GLN A 459 13.65 -36.81 -0.19
C GLN A 459 13.78 -36.85 1.35
N ASP A 460 13.79 -38.04 1.92
CA ASP A 460 13.71 -38.29 3.36
C ASP A 460 14.85 -37.63 4.15
N GLU A 461 16.08 -37.67 3.63
CA GLU A 461 17.24 -37.00 4.26
C GLU A 461 17.11 -35.48 4.24
N ALA A 462 16.62 -34.92 3.12
CA ALA A 462 16.38 -33.49 2.99
C ALA A 462 15.31 -33.02 4.00
N VAL A 463 14.22 -33.77 4.10
CA VAL A 463 13.15 -33.51 5.07
C VAL A 463 13.67 -33.60 6.51
N ASN A 464 14.50 -34.61 6.82
CA ASN A 464 15.07 -34.75 8.16
C ASN A 464 15.89 -33.51 8.57
N LYS A 465 16.80 -33.04 7.71
CA LYS A 465 17.62 -31.84 7.98
C LYS A 465 16.77 -30.58 8.20
N ILE A 466 15.68 -30.44 7.45
CA ILE A 466 14.75 -29.31 7.59
C ILE A 466 14.03 -29.38 8.95
N VAL A 467 13.48 -30.55 9.29
CA VAL A 467 12.76 -30.76 10.55
C VAL A 467 13.69 -30.54 11.75
N ASP A 468 14.90 -31.09 11.74
CA ASP A 468 15.88 -30.93 12.82
C ASP A 468 16.19 -29.45 13.10
N ALA A 469 16.44 -28.66 12.05
CA ALA A 469 16.72 -27.23 12.20
C ALA A 469 15.51 -26.44 12.75
N ILE A 470 14.28 -26.81 12.37
CA ILE A 470 13.06 -26.19 12.90
C ILE A 470 12.86 -26.56 14.37
N LEU A 471 13.10 -27.82 14.74
CA LEU A 471 13.02 -28.28 16.12
C LEU A 471 14.04 -27.55 17.02
N MET A 472 15.28 -27.34 16.55
CA MET A 472 16.28 -26.55 17.29
C MET A 472 15.81 -25.12 17.54
N SER A 473 15.23 -24.48 16.52
CA SER A 473 14.66 -23.14 16.64
C SER A 473 13.53 -23.07 17.67
N ARG A 474 12.56 -23.99 17.57
CA ARG A 474 11.42 -24.08 18.48
C ARG A 474 11.81 -24.45 19.91
N ALA A 475 12.94 -25.14 20.09
CA ALA A 475 13.51 -25.44 21.40
C ALA A 475 14.26 -24.24 22.02
N GLY A 476 14.32 -23.08 21.36
CA GLY A 476 15.03 -21.90 21.85
C GLY A 476 16.56 -22.05 21.83
N LEU A 477 17.09 -22.98 21.03
CA LEU A 477 18.53 -23.23 20.91
C LEU A 477 19.21 -22.36 19.85
N ILE A 478 18.47 -21.41 19.27
CA ILE A 478 18.95 -20.43 18.28
C ILE A 478 18.87 -19.04 18.92
N ALA A 479 19.78 -18.14 18.54
CA ALA A 479 19.78 -16.76 19.03
C ALA A 479 18.51 -15.99 18.61
N ASP A 480 17.95 -15.20 19.54
CA ASP A 480 16.69 -14.44 19.39
C ASP A 480 16.66 -13.40 18.25
N ASN A 481 17.83 -13.09 17.67
CA ASN A 481 17.99 -12.13 16.59
C ASN A 481 18.14 -12.79 15.21
N LYS A 482 17.83 -14.08 15.08
CA LYS A 482 17.90 -14.81 13.81
C LYS A 482 16.53 -15.28 13.34
N PRO A 483 16.34 -15.49 12.02
CA PRO A 483 15.15 -16.16 11.51
C PRO A 483 15.02 -17.58 12.08
N ILE A 484 13.82 -18.15 12.03
CA ILE A 484 13.55 -19.54 12.51
C ILE A 484 14.58 -20.51 11.92
N ALA A 485 14.76 -20.45 10.60
CA ALA A 485 15.80 -21.19 9.90
C ALA A 485 16.06 -20.55 8.53
N SER A 486 17.27 -20.75 8.00
CA SER A 486 17.67 -20.33 6.65
C SER A 486 18.29 -21.51 5.90
N PHE A 487 17.67 -21.92 4.80
CA PHE A 487 18.06 -23.11 4.05
C PHE A 487 18.47 -22.79 2.61
N LEU A 488 19.49 -23.49 2.11
CA LEU A 488 19.79 -23.56 0.68
C LEU A 488 19.46 -24.95 0.14
N PHE A 489 18.40 -25.05 -0.65
CA PHE A 489 17.93 -26.27 -1.30
C PHE A 489 18.64 -26.44 -2.64
N VAL A 490 19.52 -27.42 -2.73
CA VAL A 490 20.34 -27.66 -3.92
C VAL A 490 19.89 -28.97 -4.58
N GLY A 491 19.81 -29.00 -5.91
CA GLY A 491 19.47 -30.23 -6.64
C GLY A 491 18.94 -29.98 -8.05
N PRO A 492 18.55 -31.03 -8.79
CA PRO A 492 18.02 -30.91 -10.15
C PRO A 492 16.67 -30.19 -10.19
N THR A 493 16.28 -29.72 -11.37
CA THR A 493 14.94 -29.20 -11.64
C THR A 493 13.88 -30.31 -11.51
N GLY A 494 12.74 -29.97 -10.92
CA GLY A 494 11.58 -30.88 -10.86
C GLY A 494 11.67 -32.03 -9.84
N VAL A 495 12.61 -32.00 -8.90
CA VAL A 495 12.75 -33.02 -7.83
C VAL A 495 11.95 -32.74 -6.55
N GLY A 496 11.30 -31.58 -6.47
CA GLY A 496 10.40 -31.23 -5.35
C GLY A 496 10.89 -30.14 -4.39
N LYS A 497 11.99 -29.42 -4.69
CA LYS A 497 12.50 -28.31 -3.85
C LYS A 497 11.41 -27.31 -3.43
N THR A 498 10.69 -26.74 -4.39
CA THR A 498 9.58 -25.81 -4.16
C THR A 498 8.37 -26.49 -3.49
N GLU A 499 8.15 -27.77 -3.75
CA GLU A 499 7.02 -28.52 -3.18
C GLU A 499 7.23 -28.77 -1.68
N VAL A 500 8.46 -29.08 -1.25
CA VAL A 500 8.81 -29.21 0.16
C VAL A 500 8.54 -27.91 0.91
N ALA A 501 8.91 -26.75 0.35
CA ALA A 501 8.65 -25.46 0.97
C ALA A 501 7.14 -25.18 1.14
N LYS A 502 6.32 -25.53 0.14
CA LYS A 502 4.85 -25.39 0.21
C LYS A 502 4.23 -26.33 1.24
N VAL A 503 4.63 -27.60 1.24
CA VAL A 503 4.15 -28.59 2.20
C VAL A 503 4.54 -28.20 3.62
N LEU A 504 5.77 -27.71 3.80
CA LEU A 504 6.24 -27.22 5.10
C LEU A 504 5.36 -26.08 5.63
N ALA A 505 5.09 -25.07 4.81
CA ALA A 505 4.21 -23.95 5.18
C ALA A 505 2.81 -24.46 5.60
N ALA A 506 2.24 -25.38 4.81
CA ALA A 506 0.92 -25.95 5.08
C ALA A 506 0.88 -26.82 6.36
N GLU A 507 1.91 -27.63 6.62
CA GLU A 507 1.96 -28.49 7.82
C GLU A 507 2.20 -27.71 9.12
N LEU A 508 2.87 -26.57 9.02
CA LEU A 508 3.05 -25.62 10.11
C LEU A 508 1.88 -24.65 10.26
N GLY A 509 1.02 -24.54 9.25
CA GLY A 509 -0.12 -23.60 9.24
C GLY A 509 0.31 -22.13 9.14
N ILE A 510 1.41 -21.85 8.44
CA ILE A 510 1.98 -20.50 8.29
C ILE A 510 1.89 -20.02 6.84
N GLY A 511 2.07 -18.72 6.61
CA GLY A 511 2.01 -18.13 5.28
C GLY A 511 3.07 -18.69 4.32
N PHE A 512 2.82 -18.59 3.02
CA PHE A 512 3.81 -18.95 1.98
C PHE A 512 4.02 -17.76 1.05
N VAL A 513 5.23 -17.21 1.06
CA VAL A 513 5.65 -16.07 0.23
C VAL A 513 6.70 -16.55 -0.75
N ARG A 514 6.58 -16.18 -2.03
CA ARG A 514 7.51 -16.62 -3.09
C ARG A 514 7.97 -15.47 -3.95
N PHE A 515 9.28 -15.42 -4.20
CA PHE A 515 9.91 -14.55 -5.18
C PHE A 515 10.76 -15.39 -6.15
N ASP A 516 10.65 -15.13 -7.45
CA ASP A 516 11.50 -15.74 -8.48
C ASP A 516 12.72 -14.85 -8.73
N MET A 517 13.91 -15.34 -8.40
CA MET A 517 15.14 -14.55 -8.49
C MET A 517 15.58 -14.30 -9.95
N SER A 518 14.97 -14.98 -10.93
CA SER A 518 15.15 -14.66 -12.35
C SER A 518 14.59 -13.27 -12.71
N GLU A 519 13.61 -12.75 -11.96
CA GLU A 519 13.09 -11.39 -12.15
C GLU A 519 14.04 -10.32 -11.57
N TYR A 520 14.95 -10.73 -10.68
CA TYR A 520 15.84 -9.85 -9.94
C TYR A 520 17.32 -9.98 -10.34
N MET A 521 17.55 -10.30 -11.62
CA MET A 521 18.90 -10.38 -12.21
C MET A 521 19.57 -9.02 -12.37
N GLU A 522 18.79 -7.96 -12.55
CA GLU A 522 19.28 -6.63 -12.87
C GLU A 522 19.21 -5.68 -11.66
N LYS A 523 20.17 -4.76 -11.57
CA LYS A 523 20.26 -3.82 -10.43
C LYS A 523 18.99 -2.98 -10.23
N HIS A 524 18.29 -2.62 -11.30
CA HIS A 524 17.09 -1.80 -11.19
C HIS A 524 15.87 -2.56 -10.64
N THR A 525 15.80 -3.89 -10.82
CA THR A 525 14.73 -4.72 -10.22
C THR A 525 15.03 -5.05 -8.76
N VAL A 526 16.30 -5.13 -8.37
CA VAL A 526 16.74 -5.23 -6.96
C VAL A 526 16.20 -4.04 -6.14
N SER A 527 16.26 -2.83 -6.70
CA SER A 527 15.68 -1.64 -6.06
C SER A 527 14.18 -1.76 -5.81
N LYS A 528 13.42 -2.52 -6.60
CA LYS A 528 12.00 -2.78 -6.32
C LYS A 528 11.81 -3.76 -5.16
N LEU A 529 12.73 -4.72 -5.00
CA LEU A 529 12.64 -5.72 -3.93
C LEU A 529 12.92 -5.12 -2.55
N ILE A 530 13.92 -4.24 -2.46
CA ILE A 530 14.44 -3.69 -1.20
C ILE A 530 14.03 -2.23 -0.97
N GLY A 531 13.82 -1.47 -2.05
CA GLY A 531 13.58 -0.02 -2.06
C GLY A 531 14.68 0.73 -2.82
N SER A 532 14.30 1.67 -3.68
CA SER A 532 15.26 2.52 -4.41
C SER A 532 16.01 3.45 -3.45
N PRO A 533 17.30 3.77 -3.68
CA PRO A 533 18.01 4.81 -2.91
C PRO A 533 17.38 6.20 -3.10
N ALA A 534 17.64 7.11 -2.15
CA ALA A 534 17.17 8.50 -2.24
C ALA A 534 17.69 9.18 -3.53
N GLY A 535 16.78 9.77 -4.31
CA GLY A 535 17.09 10.44 -5.58
C GLY A 535 16.84 9.62 -6.85
N TYR A 536 16.38 8.37 -6.75
CA TYR A 536 15.98 7.54 -7.90
C TYR A 536 14.46 7.43 -8.02
N VAL A 537 13.95 7.30 -9.27
CA VAL A 537 12.53 7.05 -9.55
C VAL A 537 12.09 5.77 -8.83
N GLY A 538 10.97 5.84 -8.09
CA GLY A 538 10.47 4.74 -7.25
C GLY A 538 11.02 4.73 -5.81
N TYR A 539 11.72 5.79 -5.35
CA TYR A 539 12.08 5.96 -3.94
C TYR A 539 10.88 5.86 -2.99
N GLU A 540 9.71 6.30 -3.44
CA GLU A 540 8.49 6.35 -2.61
C GLU A 540 7.70 5.03 -2.57
N ASP A 541 8.01 4.08 -3.46
CA ASP A 541 7.24 2.84 -3.63
C ASP A 541 7.54 1.76 -2.56
N GLY A 542 8.55 1.98 -1.69
CA GLY A 542 8.96 1.00 -0.67
C GLY A 542 9.61 -0.26 -1.24
N GLY A 543 9.84 -1.27 -0.39
CA GLY A 543 10.40 -2.56 -0.78
C GLY A 543 9.34 -3.66 -0.86
N LEU A 544 9.26 -4.38 -1.99
CA LEU A 544 8.32 -5.51 -2.13
C LEU A 544 8.56 -6.61 -1.07
N LEU A 545 9.83 -6.86 -0.71
CA LEU A 545 10.18 -7.86 0.30
C LEU A 545 9.79 -7.40 1.71
N THR A 546 10.10 -6.15 2.06
CA THR A 546 9.75 -5.58 3.37
C THR A 546 8.23 -5.52 3.55
N ASP A 547 7.49 -5.18 2.51
CA ASP A 547 6.03 -5.17 2.53
C ASP A 547 5.41 -6.56 2.66
N ALA A 548 5.90 -7.53 1.89
CA ALA A 548 5.39 -8.90 1.95
C ALA A 548 5.57 -9.50 3.35
N ILE A 549 6.74 -9.31 3.96
CA ILE A 549 7.05 -9.81 5.30
C ILE A 549 6.29 -9.03 6.37
N SER A 550 6.14 -7.71 6.22
CA SER A 550 5.32 -6.93 7.16
C SER A 550 3.84 -7.37 7.15
N LYS A 551 3.31 -7.76 5.99
CA LYS A 551 1.94 -8.30 5.86
C LYS A 551 1.81 -9.74 6.35
N THR A 552 2.87 -10.53 6.26
CA THR A 552 2.89 -11.95 6.63
C THR A 552 4.13 -12.31 7.45
N PRO A 553 4.22 -11.82 8.71
CA PRO A 553 5.44 -11.94 9.53
C PRO A 553 5.77 -13.38 9.95
N ASN A 554 4.78 -14.28 9.95
CA ASN A 554 4.96 -15.72 10.19
C ASN A 554 4.73 -16.50 8.89
N CYS A 555 5.81 -16.74 8.14
CA CYS A 555 5.73 -17.40 6.84
C CYS A 555 6.99 -18.20 6.47
N VAL A 556 6.82 -19.07 5.47
CA VAL A 556 7.92 -19.59 4.66
C VAL A 556 8.17 -18.63 3.50
N LEU A 557 9.35 -18.03 3.47
CA LEU A 557 9.83 -17.20 2.37
C LEU A 557 10.66 -18.05 1.41
N LEU A 558 10.16 -18.26 0.20
CA LEU A 558 10.85 -18.96 -0.87
C LEU A 558 11.49 -18.00 -1.87
N LEU A 559 12.81 -18.06 -2.01
CA LEU A 559 13.60 -17.37 -3.03
C LEU A 559 14.05 -18.41 -4.07
N ASP A 560 13.34 -18.49 -5.18
CA ASP A 560 13.54 -19.53 -6.20
C ASP A 560 14.69 -19.14 -7.14
N GLU A 561 15.56 -20.09 -7.48
CA GLU A 561 16.70 -19.92 -8.41
C GLU A 561 17.68 -18.81 -8.00
N ILE A 562 18.10 -18.82 -6.73
CA ILE A 562 18.94 -17.77 -6.11
C ILE A 562 20.27 -17.53 -6.84
N GLU A 563 20.81 -18.52 -7.56
CA GLU A 563 22.04 -18.37 -8.35
C GLU A 563 21.91 -17.36 -9.50
N LYS A 564 20.69 -17.01 -9.91
CA LYS A 564 20.44 -16.01 -10.95
C LYS A 564 20.31 -14.60 -10.38
N ALA A 565 20.12 -14.45 -9.08
CA ALA A 565 19.91 -13.16 -8.44
C ALA A 565 21.13 -12.24 -8.63
N HIS A 566 20.87 -10.93 -8.68
CA HIS A 566 21.94 -9.95 -8.63
C HIS A 566 22.75 -10.04 -7.31
N PRO A 567 24.09 -9.82 -7.31
CA PRO A 567 24.93 -9.90 -6.12
C PRO A 567 24.45 -9.09 -4.91
N ASP A 568 23.84 -7.92 -5.14
CA ASP A 568 23.33 -7.05 -4.07
C ASP A 568 22.24 -7.73 -3.20
N ILE A 569 21.50 -8.70 -3.75
CA ILE A 569 20.51 -9.47 -2.98
C ILE A 569 21.18 -10.32 -1.92
N PHE A 570 22.36 -10.89 -2.20
CA PHE A 570 23.09 -11.69 -1.22
C PHE A 570 23.51 -10.87 0.00
N ASN A 571 23.88 -9.59 -0.19
CA ASN A 571 24.22 -8.69 0.91
C ASN A 571 23.00 -8.43 1.82
N VAL A 572 21.82 -8.27 1.21
CA VAL A 572 20.57 -8.13 1.97
C VAL A 572 20.23 -9.41 2.72
N LEU A 573 20.38 -10.58 2.09
CA LEU A 573 20.12 -11.85 2.76
C LEU A 573 21.08 -12.10 3.92
N LEU A 574 22.35 -11.71 3.80
CA LEU A 574 23.30 -11.76 4.92
C LEU A 574 22.80 -10.93 6.11
N GLN A 575 22.33 -9.70 5.87
CA GLN A 575 21.76 -8.85 6.92
C GLN A 575 20.52 -9.49 7.57
N VAL A 576 19.63 -10.06 6.75
CA VAL A 576 18.41 -10.73 7.24
C VAL A 576 18.75 -11.96 8.09
N MET A 577 19.73 -12.78 7.70
CA MET A 577 20.17 -13.94 8.47
C MET A 577 20.91 -13.55 9.78
N ASP A 578 21.61 -12.41 9.76
CA ASP A 578 22.13 -11.59 10.88
C ASP A 578 21.15 -11.25 11.99
N TYR A 579 20.25 -10.38 11.58
CA TYR A 579 19.54 -9.51 12.51
C TYR A 579 18.04 -9.76 12.48
N ALA A 580 17.61 -10.74 11.67
CA ALA A 580 16.21 -11.04 11.42
C ALA A 580 15.40 -9.76 11.12
N ALA A 581 16.02 -8.81 10.42
CA ALA A 581 15.44 -7.51 10.15
C ALA A 581 15.95 -6.94 8.84
N LEU A 582 15.04 -6.34 8.09
CA LEU A 582 15.36 -5.57 6.90
C LEU A 582 14.69 -4.21 6.99
N THR A 583 15.42 -3.14 6.68
CA THR A 583 14.87 -1.80 6.61
C THR A 583 14.91 -1.33 5.18
N ASP A 584 13.78 -0.85 4.65
CA ASP A 584 13.72 -0.31 3.30
C ASP A 584 14.18 1.16 3.23
N SER A 585 14.15 1.72 2.02
CA SER A 585 14.54 3.10 1.72
C SER A 585 13.69 4.17 2.40
N ARG A 586 12.47 3.83 2.84
CA ARG A 586 11.54 4.69 3.59
C ARG A 586 11.77 4.61 5.10
N GLY A 587 12.65 3.73 5.56
CA GLY A 587 12.88 3.46 6.97
C GLY A 587 11.89 2.46 7.57
N LYS A 588 11.03 1.83 6.76
CA LYS A 588 10.11 0.81 7.23
C LYS A 588 10.89 -0.47 7.50
N LYS A 589 10.75 -0.99 8.72
CA LYS A 589 11.45 -2.20 9.18
C LYS A 589 10.52 -3.42 9.08
N ALA A 590 10.98 -4.46 8.40
CA ALA A 590 10.36 -5.77 8.36
C ALA A 590 11.10 -6.73 9.30
N ASP A 591 10.33 -7.49 10.09
CA ASP A 591 10.83 -8.48 11.05
C ASP A 591 10.77 -9.89 10.46
N PHE A 592 11.91 -10.59 10.49
CA PHE A 592 12.11 -11.94 9.96
C PHE A 592 12.27 -13.00 11.06
N LYS A 593 12.12 -12.65 12.35
CA LYS A 593 12.33 -13.61 13.46
C LYS A 593 11.46 -14.85 13.34
N ASN A 594 10.22 -14.66 12.88
CA ASN A 594 9.24 -15.73 12.69
C ASN A 594 9.20 -16.27 11.24
N VAL A 595 10.24 -16.03 10.44
CA VAL A 595 10.29 -16.43 9.02
C VAL A 595 11.22 -17.61 8.83
N ILE A 596 10.78 -18.59 8.03
CA ILE A 596 11.63 -19.67 7.50
C ILE A 596 12.08 -19.27 6.10
N ILE A 597 13.36 -19.03 5.92
CA ILE A 597 13.94 -18.60 4.63
C ILE A 597 14.41 -19.83 3.88
N ILE A 598 13.88 -20.05 2.66
CA ILE A 598 14.28 -21.14 1.77
C ILE A 598 14.75 -20.54 0.46
N MET A 599 15.99 -20.84 0.08
CA MET A 599 16.56 -20.48 -1.21
C MET A 599 16.74 -21.73 -2.04
N THR A 600 16.28 -21.76 -3.28
CA THR A 600 16.49 -22.92 -4.16
C THR A 600 17.60 -22.63 -5.16
N SER A 601 18.41 -23.65 -5.45
CA SER A 601 19.44 -23.56 -6.48
C SER A 601 19.53 -24.81 -7.34
N ASN A 602 19.70 -24.62 -8.64
CA ASN A 602 19.98 -25.69 -9.60
C ASN A 602 21.49 -25.94 -9.78
N ALA A 603 22.34 -25.28 -8.99
CA ALA A 603 23.78 -25.53 -8.97
C ALA A 603 24.07 -27.02 -8.74
N GLY A 604 24.98 -27.60 -9.55
CA GLY A 604 25.37 -29.00 -9.49
C GLY A 604 24.61 -29.95 -10.43
N ALA A 605 23.43 -29.58 -10.95
CA ALA A 605 22.62 -30.47 -11.78
C ALA A 605 23.23 -30.78 -13.17
N ARG A 606 24.01 -29.85 -13.74
CA ARG A 606 24.59 -29.97 -15.09
C ARG A 606 25.78 -30.94 -15.19
N LEU A 607 26.54 -31.12 -14.09
CA LEU A 607 27.78 -31.91 -14.10
C LEU A 607 27.51 -33.41 -13.91
N ILE A 608 26.46 -33.76 -13.17
CA ILE A 608 26.12 -35.16 -12.86
C ILE A 608 25.64 -35.90 -14.13
N GLY A 609 25.02 -35.19 -15.09
CA GLY A 609 24.56 -35.79 -16.36
C GLY A 609 25.68 -36.20 -17.33
N LYS A 610 26.93 -35.73 -17.14
CA LYS A 610 28.06 -36.00 -18.05
C LYS A 610 28.90 -37.22 -17.66
N GLN A 611 28.73 -37.80 -16.47
CA GLN A 611 29.47 -39.00 -16.08
C GLN A 611 28.60 -40.26 -16.24
N SER A 612 28.62 -40.84 -17.44
CA SER A 612 28.09 -42.19 -17.69
C SER A 612 28.96 -42.98 -18.67
N ILE A 613 30.26 -42.66 -18.77
CA ILE A 613 31.24 -43.42 -19.56
C ILE A 613 32.45 -43.69 -18.65
N GLY A 614 32.36 -44.74 -17.84
CA GLY A 614 33.42 -45.18 -16.93
C GLY A 614 32.95 -46.35 -16.06
N PHE A 615 33.72 -47.44 -16.04
CA PHE A 615 33.42 -48.67 -15.30
C PHE A 615 33.42 -48.41 -13.78
N GLY A 616 32.26 -48.54 -13.16
CA GLY A 616 32.09 -48.45 -11.71
C GLY A 616 30.81 -47.68 -11.36
N ALA A 617 29.77 -48.40 -10.93
CA ALA A 617 28.59 -47.79 -10.33
C ALA A 617 29.00 -47.14 -9.00
N GLN A 618 29.51 -45.90 -9.03
CA GLN A 618 29.74 -45.13 -7.82
C GLN A 618 28.47 -44.38 -7.41
N THR A 619 28.19 -44.50 -6.13
CA THR A 619 27.25 -43.74 -5.30
C THR A 619 27.25 -42.25 -5.64
N PHE A 620 26.07 -41.64 -5.47
CA PHE A 620 25.85 -40.18 -5.44
C PHE A 620 27.06 -39.46 -4.82
N ASN A 621 27.75 -38.64 -5.62
CA ASN A 621 28.91 -37.90 -5.13
C ASN A 621 28.46 -36.54 -4.61
N ASP A 622 27.97 -36.51 -3.36
CA ASP A 622 27.67 -35.27 -2.62
C ASP A 622 28.85 -34.30 -2.64
N GLY A 623 30.08 -34.82 -2.73
CA GLY A 623 31.31 -34.03 -2.88
C GLY A 623 31.31 -33.10 -4.11
N VAL A 624 30.86 -33.59 -5.27
CA VAL A 624 30.83 -32.79 -6.52
C VAL A 624 29.78 -31.70 -6.46
N MET A 625 28.62 -32.01 -5.88
CA MET A 625 27.54 -31.05 -5.67
C MET A 625 27.97 -29.95 -4.69
N MET A 626 28.66 -30.33 -3.62
CA MET A 626 29.18 -29.38 -2.62
C MET A 626 30.31 -28.50 -3.17
N GLU A 627 31.14 -28.99 -4.10
CA GLU A 627 32.13 -28.17 -4.80
C GLU A 627 31.47 -27.08 -5.66
N GLU A 628 30.41 -27.40 -6.41
CA GLU A 628 29.71 -26.40 -7.21
C GLU A 628 28.99 -25.37 -6.32
N VAL A 629 28.41 -25.81 -5.20
CA VAL A 629 27.86 -24.90 -4.18
C VAL A 629 28.94 -23.96 -3.61
N LYS A 630 30.15 -24.48 -3.33
CA LYS A 630 31.30 -23.67 -2.88
C LYS A 630 31.75 -22.65 -3.92
N ARG A 631 31.55 -22.93 -5.21
CA ARG A 631 31.91 -22.05 -6.32
C ARG A 631 30.89 -20.92 -6.53
N VAL A 632 29.61 -21.23 -6.41
CA VAL A 632 28.53 -20.26 -6.63
C VAL A 632 28.30 -19.39 -5.39
N PHE A 633 28.38 -19.97 -4.20
CA PHE A 633 28.05 -19.28 -2.95
C PHE A 633 29.30 -19.07 -2.09
N SER A 634 29.51 -17.82 -1.66
CA SER A 634 30.65 -17.45 -0.82
C SER A 634 30.66 -18.23 0.52
N PRO A 635 31.84 -18.45 1.12
CA PRO A 635 31.93 -19.04 2.46
C PRO A 635 31.12 -18.26 3.50
N GLU A 636 31.12 -16.93 3.40
CA GLU A 636 30.36 -16.04 4.27
C GLU A 636 28.86 -16.36 4.23
N PHE A 637 28.26 -16.41 3.04
CA PHE A 637 26.86 -16.76 2.87
C PHE A 637 26.54 -18.16 3.40
N ARG A 638 27.39 -19.14 3.09
CA ARG A 638 27.19 -20.54 3.52
C ARG A 638 27.22 -20.72 5.04
N ASN A 639 28.06 -19.96 5.74
CA ASN A 639 28.18 -20.03 7.19
C ASN A 639 26.99 -19.41 7.93
N ARG A 640 26.12 -18.65 7.24
CA ARG A 640 24.90 -18.07 7.82
C ARG A 640 23.66 -18.96 7.67
N LEU A 641 23.74 -19.96 6.79
CA LEU A 641 22.65 -20.93 6.60
C LEU A 641 22.55 -21.86 7.81
N SER A 642 21.33 -22.19 8.20
CA SER A 642 21.04 -23.25 9.16
C SER A 642 21.45 -24.61 8.60
N ALA A 643 21.15 -24.85 7.31
CA ALA A 643 21.62 -26.03 6.59
C ALA A 643 21.63 -25.84 5.07
N ILE A 644 22.58 -26.51 4.40
CA ILE A 644 22.51 -26.77 2.96
C ILE A 644 21.84 -28.14 2.79
N VAL A 645 20.73 -28.16 2.05
CA VAL A 645 19.87 -29.33 1.91
C VAL A 645 19.97 -29.85 0.48
N SER A 646 20.60 -31.00 0.31
CA SER A 646 20.76 -31.67 -0.99
C SER A 646 19.52 -32.51 -1.33
N PHE A 647 19.01 -32.37 -2.54
CA PHE A 647 17.87 -33.14 -3.06
C PHE A 647 18.35 -34.21 -4.02
N ASN A 648 17.81 -35.42 -3.85
CA ASN A 648 18.09 -36.57 -4.70
C ASN A 648 17.50 -36.40 -6.10
N HIS A 649 18.11 -37.07 -7.09
CA HIS A 649 17.52 -37.21 -8.41
C HIS A 649 16.19 -37.97 -8.35
N MET A 650 15.35 -37.72 -9.35
CA MET A 650 14.09 -38.43 -9.50
C MET A 650 14.36 -39.91 -9.81
N SER A 651 14.12 -40.77 -8.81
CA SER A 651 14.17 -42.22 -9.00
C SER A 651 12.93 -42.72 -9.72
N GLU A 652 13.04 -43.90 -10.33
CA GLU A 652 11.89 -44.54 -10.98
C GLU A 652 10.75 -44.76 -9.99
N LYS A 653 11.07 -45.13 -8.74
CA LYS A 653 10.09 -45.32 -7.65
C LYS A 653 9.38 -44.00 -7.31
N MET A 654 10.14 -42.92 -7.13
CA MET A 654 9.62 -41.58 -6.88
C MET A 654 8.68 -41.12 -8.01
N ALA A 655 9.10 -41.28 -9.27
CA ALA A 655 8.28 -40.93 -10.43
C ALA A 655 6.96 -41.71 -10.50
N GLY A 656 6.98 -42.99 -10.08
CA GLY A 656 5.76 -43.81 -9.97
C GLY A 656 4.79 -43.27 -8.92
N GLN A 657 5.29 -42.95 -7.72
CA GLN A 657 4.47 -42.37 -6.64
C GLN A 657 3.90 -41.00 -7.01
N ILE A 658 4.69 -40.15 -7.67
CA ILE A 658 4.23 -38.83 -8.15
C ILE A 658 3.17 -38.97 -9.23
N THR A 659 3.37 -39.87 -10.20
CA THR A 659 2.38 -40.16 -11.25
C THR A 659 1.04 -40.59 -10.63
N GLN A 660 1.09 -41.51 -9.66
CA GLN A 660 -0.11 -41.98 -8.97
C GLN A 660 -0.83 -40.82 -8.26
N LYS A 661 -0.09 -40.04 -7.45
CA LYS A 661 -0.65 -38.88 -6.74
C LYS A 661 -1.35 -37.90 -7.68
N LYS A 662 -0.73 -37.54 -8.80
CA LYS A 662 -1.29 -36.61 -9.78
C LYS A 662 -2.51 -37.16 -10.52
N LEU A 663 -2.54 -38.46 -10.79
CA LEU A 663 -3.72 -39.12 -11.34
C LEU A 663 -4.86 -39.15 -10.32
N ASP A 664 -4.59 -39.41 -9.05
CA ASP A 664 -5.60 -39.37 -8.00
C ASP A 664 -6.22 -37.97 -7.85
N GLU A 665 -5.41 -36.91 -7.91
CA GLU A 665 -5.89 -35.51 -7.95
C GLU A 665 -6.84 -35.26 -9.13
N LEU A 666 -6.54 -35.82 -10.31
CA LEU A 666 -7.41 -35.74 -11.48
C LEU A 666 -8.70 -36.56 -11.30
N ILE A 667 -8.60 -37.76 -10.72
CA ILE A 667 -9.74 -38.65 -10.44
C ILE A 667 -10.72 -37.97 -9.48
N VAL A 668 -10.24 -37.28 -8.44
CA VAL A 668 -11.10 -36.53 -7.51
C VAL A 668 -11.90 -35.46 -8.26
N LYS A 669 -11.26 -34.68 -9.12
CA LYS A 669 -11.92 -33.64 -9.94
C LYS A 669 -12.97 -34.22 -10.88
N LEU A 670 -12.70 -35.39 -11.46
CA LEU A 670 -13.63 -36.07 -12.38
C LEU A 670 -14.77 -36.77 -11.64
N THR A 671 -14.52 -37.27 -10.43
CA THR A 671 -15.53 -37.86 -9.55
C THR A 671 -16.57 -36.82 -9.11
N ALA A 672 -16.14 -35.57 -8.84
CA ALA A 672 -17.05 -34.45 -8.59
C ALA A 672 -18.00 -34.16 -9.77
N LYS A 673 -17.65 -34.60 -10.99
CA LYS A 673 -18.51 -34.56 -12.19
C LYS A 673 -19.24 -35.87 -12.47
N ASN A 674 -19.35 -36.75 -11.46
CA ASN A 674 -19.94 -38.10 -11.58
C ASN A 674 -19.24 -39.02 -12.59
N ILE A 675 -17.92 -38.84 -12.81
CA ILE A 675 -17.11 -39.67 -13.70
C ILE A 675 -16.15 -40.51 -12.87
N LYS A 676 -16.32 -41.83 -12.90
CA LYS A 676 -15.41 -42.79 -12.25
C LYS A 676 -14.38 -43.29 -13.25
N ILE A 677 -13.11 -43.19 -12.91
CA ILE A 677 -12.00 -43.56 -13.80
C ILE A 677 -11.23 -44.73 -13.21
N THR A 678 -10.82 -45.65 -14.07
CA THR A 678 -9.86 -46.70 -13.76
C THR A 678 -8.68 -46.54 -14.71
N VAL A 679 -7.47 -46.46 -14.17
CA VAL A 679 -6.24 -46.36 -14.96
C VAL A 679 -5.63 -47.75 -15.03
N ASP A 680 -5.30 -48.22 -16.23
CA ASP A 680 -4.66 -49.51 -16.38
C ASP A 680 -3.12 -49.44 -16.20
N ASN A 681 -2.49 -50.59 -15.99
CA ASN A 681 -1.04 -50.66 -15.75
C ASN A 681 -0.21 -50.20 -16.97
N LYS A 682 -0.76 -50.30 -18.19
CA LYS A 682 -0.09 -49.87 -19.42
C LYS A 682 -0.03 -48.34 -19.50
N ALA A 683 -1.13 -47.65 -19.20
CA ALA A 683 -1.20 -46.20 -19.13
C ALA A 683 -0.31 -45.66 -18.01
N LEU A 684 -0.32 -46.29 -16.83
CA LEU A 684 0.59 -45.92 -15.73
C LEU A 684 2.07 -46.03 -16.15
N SER A 685 2.44 -47.14 -16.80
CA SER A 685 3.82 -47.35 -17.27
C SER A 685 4.22 -46.34 -18.35
N TYR A 686 3.30 -46.02 -19.27
CA TYR A 686 3.51 -45.05 -20.34
C TYR A 686 3.69 -43.61 -19.82
N ILE A 687 2.84 -43.20 -18.86
CA ILE A 687 2.96 -41.87 -18.24
C ILE A 687 4.26 -41.78 -17.45
N ARG A 688 4.62 -42.84 -16.72
CA ARG A 688 5.89 -42.92 -15.99
C ARG A 688 7.10 -42.83 -16.92
N SER A 689 7.12 -43.56 -18.03
CA SER A 689 8.25 -43.53 -18.97
C SER A 689 8.39 -42.18 -19.68
N LYS A 690 7.28 -41.51 -20.01
CA LYS A 690 7.34 -40.14 -20.58
C LYS A 690 7.66 -39.07 -19.54
N GLY A 691 7.28 -39.29 -18.28
CA GLY A 691 7.53 -38.36 -17.19
C GLY A 691 8.97 -38.36 -16.67
N ILE A 692 9.70 -39.46 -16.83
CA ILE A 692 11.13 -39.55 -16.47
C ILE A 692 11.98 -38.97 -17.60
N THR A 693 11.99 -37.66 -17.74
CA THR A 693 13.05 -36.97 -18.49
C THR A 693 14.13 -36.48 -17.52
N ARG A 694 15.41 -36.65 -17.88
CA ARG A 694 16.56 -36.23 -17.04
C ARG A 694 16.58 -34.72 -16.78
N GLU A 695 15.90 -33.92 -17.61
CA GLU A 695 15.95 -32.45 -17.58
C GLU A 695 14.79 -31.78 -16.81
N TYR A 696 13.58 -32.34 -16.83
CA TYR A 696 12.38 -31.64 -16.33
C TYR A 696 11.70 -32.30 -15.11
N GLY A 697 12.12 -33.51 -14.74
CA GLY A 697 11.61 -34.18 -13.53
C GLY A 697 10.09 -34.32 -13.49
N ALA A 698 9.48 -34.12 -12.31
CA ALA A 698 8.05 -34.26 -12.10
C ALA A 698 7.17 -33.27 -12.91
N ARG A 699 7.74 -32.16 -13.41
CA ARG A 699 7.01 -31.18 -14.24
C ARG A 699 6.56 -31.80 -15.57
N GLU A 700 7.34 -32.75 -16.10
CA GLU A 700 6.98 -33.43 -17.34
C GLU A 700 5.79 -34.38 -17.16
N ILE A 701 5.66 -35.00 -15.98
CA ILE A 701 4.48 -35.81 -15.62
C ILE A 701 3.21 -34.96 -15.68
N GLU A 702 3.24 -33.79 -15.04
CA GLU A 702 2.10 -32.85 -15.04
C GLU A 702 1.78 -32.36 -16.45
N ARG A 703 2.80 -32.04 -17.25
CA ARG A 703 2.63 -31.69 -18.66
C ARG A 703 1.97 -32.79 -19.48
N VAL A 704 2.39 -34.05 -19.30
CA VAL A 704 1.78 -35.20 -19.99
C VAL A 704 0.32 -35.34 -19.60
N ILE A 705 -0.01 -35.20 -18.30
CA ILE A 705 -1.39 -35.24 -17.83
C ILE A 705 -2.21 -34.09 -18.47
N ASP A 706 -1.66 -32.89 -18.52
CA ASP A 706 -2.36 -31.70 -19.00
C ASP A 706 -2.55 -31.64 -20.51
N THR A 707 -1.56 -32.11 -21.27
CA THR A 707 -1.55 -32.03 -22.73
C THR A 707 -2.09 -33.29 -23.41
N GLN A 708 -1.97 -34.46 -22.79
CA GLN A 708 -2.40 -35.73 -23.39
C GLN A 708 -3.62 -36.35 -22.72
N ILE A 709 -3.80 -36.19 -21.40
CA ILE A 709 -4.90 -36.86 -20.67
C ILE A 709 -6.12 -35.95 -20.52
N LYS A 710 -5.96 -34.75 -19.96
CA LYS A 710 -7.07 -33.81 -19.74
C LYS A 710 -7.88 -33.54 -21.03
N PRO A 711 -7.27 -33.32 -22.22
CA PRO A 711 -8.04 -33.05 -23.43
C PRO A 711 -8.95 -34.20 -23.86
N LEU A 712 -8.55 -35.46 -23.61
CA LEU A 712 -9.39 -36.63 -23.89
C LEU A 712 -10.68 -36.58 -23.08
N PHE A 713 -10.57 -36.21 -21.79
CA PHE A 713 -11.73 -36.04 -20.93
C PHE A 713 -12.55 -34.80 -21.28
N VAL A 714 -11.92 -33.68 -21.66
CA VAL A 714 -12.65 -32.47 -22.08
C VAL A 714 -13.57 -32.77 -23.26
N SER A 715 -13.05 -33.46 -24.29
CA SER A 715 -13.84 -33.85 -25.46
C SER A 715 -15.00 -34.77 -25.08
N GLU A 716 -14.75 -35.79 -24.26
CA GLU A 716 -15.78 -36.75 -23.84
C GLU A 716 -16.84 -36.17 -22.89
N ILE A 717 -16.47 -35.17 -22.08
CA ILE A 717 -17.38 -34.47 -21.16
C ILE A 717 -18.27 -33.48 -21.91
N LEU A 718 -17.72 -32.71 -22.86
CA LEU A 718 -18.48 -31.67 -23.55
C LEU A 718 -19.34 -32.23 -24.69
N PHE A 719 -18.77 -33.16 -25.47
CA PHE A 719 -19.34 -33.60 -26.74
C PHE A 719 -19.55 -35.11 -26.83
N GLY A 720 -18.93 -35.89 -25.93
CA GLY A 720 -18.91 -37.34 -25.99
C GLY A 720 -19.83 -38.05 -25.00
N LYS A 721 -19.43 -39.26 -24.64
CA LYS A 721 -20.24 -40.24 -23.91
C LYS A 721 -20.25 -40.02 -22.40
N LEU A 722 -19.47 -39.07 -21.89
CA LEU A 722 -19.35 -38.72 -20.47
C LEU A 722 -20.10 -37.44 -20.08
N LYS A 723 -20.90 -36.86 -21.00
CA LYS A 723 -21.69 -35.64 -20.77
C LYS A 723 -22.60 -35.69 -19.53
N ASN A 724 -23.12 -36.88 -19.20
CA ASN A 724 -24.00 -37.10 -18.05
C ASN A 724 -23.31 -37.92 -16.93
N GLY A 725 -21.97 -37.96 -16.91
CA GLY A 725 -21.20 -38.84 -16.03
C GLY A 725 -21.05 -40.28 -16.58
N GLY A 726 -20.37 -41.16 -15.84
CA GLY A 726 -20.16 -42.55 -16.24
C GLY A 726 -18.88 -43.20 -15.71
N LYS A 727 -18.56 -44.38 -16.25
CA LYS A 727 -17.29 -45.10 -15.99
C LYS A 727 -16.39 -45.03 -17.21
N ALA A 728 -15.13 -44.63 -17.01
CA ALA A 728 -14.11 -44.52 -18.03
C ALA A 728 -12.86 -45.31 -17.65
N VAL A 729 -12.19 -45.90 -18.63
CA VAL A 729 -10.91 -46.59 -18.46
C VAL A 729 -9.87 -45.83 -19.28
N LEU A 730 -8.78 -45.43 -18.64
CA LEU A 730 -7.63 -44.83 -19.30
C LEU A 730 -6.63 -45.95 -19.63
N THR A 731 -6.34 -46.13 -20.92
CA THR A 731 -5.45 -47.18 -21.45
C THR A 731 -4.62 -46.66 -22.62
N VAL A 732 -3.66 -47.47 -23.10
CA VAL A 732 -2.82 -47.21 -24.26
C VAL A 732 -3.36 -48.01 -25.46
N GLY A 733 -3.72 -47.33 -26.55
CA GLY A 733 -4.17 -47.92 -27.81
C GLY A 733 -3.17 -47.72 -28.96
N GLU A 734 -3.39 -48.43 -30.06
CA GLU A 734 -2.66 -48.28 -31.32
C GLU A 734 -3.33 -47.21 -32.21
N GLU A 735 -2.53 -46.42 -32.92
CA GLU A 735 -3.01 -45.34 -33.78
C GLU A 735 -3.57 -45.94 -35.09
N ASP A 736 -4.89 -45.89 -35.28
CA ASP A 736 -5.58 -46.50 -36.42
C ASP A 736 -5.29 -45.69 -37.71
N SER A 737 -4.29 -46.12 -38.49
CA SER A 737 -3.79 -45.49 -39.71
C SER A 737 -4.71 -45.65 -40.94
N SER A 738 -5.97 -46.06 -40.75
CA SER A 738 -6.91 -46.45 -41.82
C SER A 738 -7.87 -45.34 -42.31
N LYS A 739 -7.74 -44.08 -41.85
CA LYS A 739 -8.66 -42.97 -42.25
C LYS A 739 -8.05 -41.86 -43.12
N LYS A 740 -6.95 -42.13 -43.83
CA LYS A 740 -6.34 -41.19 -44.80
C LYS A 740 -6.30 -41.76 -46.22
N THR A 741 -7.45 -42.05 -46.83
CA THR A 741 -7.62 -42.10 -48.31
C THR A 741 -9.09 -42.38 -48.65
N GLY A 742 -9.71 -41.58 -49.51
CA GLY A 742 -10.96 -41.99 -50.20
C GLY A 742 -12.00 -40.90 -50.41
N THR A 743 -11.98 -40.36 -51.62
CA THR A 743 -12.92 -39.50 -52.35
C THR A 743 -14.44 -39.78 -52.20
N SER A 744 -15.20 -38.70 -52.44
CA SER A 744 -16.66 -38.53 -52.54
C SER A 744 -17.48 -39.68 -53.17
N SER A 745 -18.54 -40.11 -52.47
CA SER A 745 -19.95 -40.05 -52.92
C SER A 745 -20.91 -40.76 -51.93
N GLY A 746 -22.07 -40.13 -51.64
CA GLY A 746 -23.31 -40.81 -51.27
C GLY A 746 -23.59 -41.25 -49.82
N ARG A 747 -24.41 -40.44 -49.12
CA ARG A 747 -25.39 -40.77 -48.03
C ARG A 747 -24.90 -41.17 -46.62
N SER A 748 -25.19 -40.23 -45.69
CA SER A 748 -25.69 -40.39 -44.30
C SER A 748 -24.92 -41.28 -43.32
N ARG A 749 -24.18 -40.65 -42.39
CA ARG A 749 -24.26 -40.89 -40.93
C ARG A 749 -23.42 -39.86 -40.14
N LYS A 750 -24.00 -39.39 -39.02
CA LYS A 750 -23.45 -38.42 -38.08
C LYS A 750 -22.18 -38.92 -37.37
N SER A 751 -21.09 -38.16 -37.48
CA SER A 751 -20.02 -38.08 -36.48
C SER A 751 -19.30 -36.74 -36.64
N GLY A 752 -19.48 -35.83 -35.69
CA GLY A 752 -18.78 -34.54 -35.67
C GLY A 752 -17.32 -34.75 -35.24
N LYS A 753 -16.39 -34.53 -36.16
CA LYS A 753 -14.95 -34.41 -35.92
C LYS A 753 -14.59 -32.97 -36.30
N LEU A 754 -14.07 -32.18 -35.37
CA LEU A 754 -13.51 -30.85 -35.64
C LEU A 754 -11.99 -31.01 -35.77
N ASP A 755 -11.47 -30.68 -36.95
CA ASP A 755 -10.04 -30.66 -37.27
C ASP A 755 -9.32 -29.54 -36.51
N LEU A 756 -8.38 -29.91 -35.64
CA LEU A 756 -7.53 -28.99 -34.85
C LEU A 756 -6.11 -28.85 -35.41
N ASP A 757 -5.78 -29.47 -36.53
CA ASP A 757 -4.42 -29.50 -37.11
C ASP A 757 -3.99 -28.22 -37.85
N ARG A 758 -4.77 -27.12 -37.80
CA ARG A 758 -4.43 -25.87 -38.50
C ARG A 758 -3.65 -24.83 -37.69
N LEU A 759 -3.20 -25.14 -36.47
CA LEU A 759 -2.54 -24.16 -35.59
C LEU A 759 -1.09 -24.48 -35.17
N SER A 760 -0.46 -25.55 -35.66
CA SER A 760 0.97 -25.79 -35.41
C SER A 760 1.70 -26.13 -36.70
N GLY A 761 2.27 -25.11 -37.34
CA GLY A 761 3.25 -25.32 -38.40
C GLY A 761 4.50 -25.99 -37.83
N LYS A 762 4.72 -27.27 -38.14
CA LYS A 762 6.04 -27.92 -38.15
C LYS A 762 6.00 -29.23 -38.94
N ASN A 763 7.09 -29.44 -39.68
CA ASN A 763 7.29 -30.44 -40.71
C ASN A 763 7.06 -31.89 -40.25
N ALA A 764 6.52 -32.69 -41.18
CA ALA A 764 6.29 -34.11 -41.04
C ALA A 764 7.60 -34.89 -41.15
N ASP A 765 8.04 -35.48 -40.04
CA ASP A 765 8.96 -36.61 -40.05
C ASP A 765 8.14 -37.91 -39.98
N LYS A 766 8.28 -38.75 -41.01
CA LYS A 766 7.73 -40.10 -41.06
C LYS A 766 8.60 -41.00 -40.19
N ASN A 767 8.06 -41.59 -39.11
CA ASN A 767 8.40 -42.96 -38.68
C ASN A 767 7.64 -43.42 -37.40
N ALA A 768 7.19 -44.69 -37.50
CA ALA A 768 6.80 -45.67 -36.47
C ALA A 768 5.57 -45.40 -35.58
N ASP A 769 4.68 -46.41 -35.51
CA ASP A 769 3.50 -46.51 -34.63
C ASP A 769 3.81 -46.05 -33.20
N LYS A 770 3.28 -44.89 -32.81
CA LYS A 770 3.43 -44.36 -31.44
C LYS A 770 2.21 -44.77 -30.62
N PRO A 771 2.40 -45.32 -29.40
CA PRO A 771 1.29 -45.62 -28.50
C PRO A 771 0.55 -44.32 -28.13
N VAL A 772 -0.78 -44.32 -28.25
CA VAL A 772 -1.64 -43.16 -27.94
C VAL A 772 -2.53 -43.48 -26.74
N LEU A 773 -2.67 -42.54 -25.80
CA LEU A 773 -3.59 -42.69 -24.67
C LEU A 773 -5.03 -42.53 -25.16
N ILE A 774 -5.91 -43.46 -24.78
CA ILE A 774 -7.33 -43.46 -25.14
C ILE A 774 -8.21 -43.62 -23.90
N VAL A 775 -9.44 -43.09 -23.98
CA VAL A 775 -10.46 -43.22 -22.94
C VAL A 775 -11.58 -44.10 -23.46
N GLU A 776 -11.77 -45.28 -22.84
CA GLU A 776 -12.84 -46.21 -23.19
C GLU A 776 -13.95 -46.21 -22.14
N LYS A 777 -15.21 -46.41 -22.55
CA LYS A 777 -16.30 -46.64 -21.59
C LYS A 777 -16.23 -48.09 -21.10
N ALA A 778 -16.18 -48.29 -19.79
CA ALA A 778 -16.14 -49.64 -19.22
C ALA A 778 -17.35 -50.47 -19.68
N LYS A 779 -17.13 -51.58 -20.40
CA LYS A 779 -18.19 -52.54 -20.75
C LYS A 779 -18.65 -53.23 -19.46
N ILE A 780 -19.94 -53.12 -19.14
CA ILE A 780 -20.55 -53.87 -18.04
C ILE A 780 -20.52 -55.35 -18.45
N PRO A 781 -19.96 -56.28 -17.64
CA PRO A 781 -20.04 -57.70 -17.97
C PRO A 781 -21.50 -58.13 -17.89
N VAL A 782 -22.06 -58.51 -19.05
CA VAL A 782 -23.38 -59.14 -19.14
C VAL A 782 -23.26 -60.50 -18.45
N LYS A 783 -23.87 -60.66 -17.27
CA LYS A 783 -24.10 -61.99 -16.68
C LYS A 783 -24.86 -62.83 -17.70
N LYS A 784 -24.21 -63.87 -18.24
CA LYS A 784 -24.88 -64.95 -18.97
C LYS A 784 -25.94 -65.53 -18.03
N LYS A 785 -27.22 -65.36 -18.36
CA LYS A 785 -28.28 -66.25 -17.86
C LYS A 785 -27.96 -67.64 -18.41
N GLN A 786 -27.49 -68.56 -17.56
CA GLN A 786 -27.66 -69.98 -17.82
C GLN A 786 -29.12 -70.31 -17.51
N GLY A 787 -29.79 -70.92 -18.49
CA GLY A 787 -31.16 -71.42 -18.38
C GLY A 787 -31.24 -72.75 -17.68
#